data_AF-A0A4P5WWP4-F1
#
_entry.id   AF-A0A4P5WWP4-F1
#
_cell.length_a   1.000
_cell.length_b   1.000
_cell.length_c   1.000
_cell.angle_alpha   90.00
_cell.angle_beta   90.00
_cell.angle_gamma   90.00
#
_symmetry.space_group_name_H-M   'P 1'
#
loop_
_entity.id
_entity.type
_entity.pdbx_description
1 polymer ?
#
loop_
_entity_poly.entity_id
_entity_poly.type
_entity_poly.pdbx_seq_one_letter_code
_entity_poly.pdbx_strand_id
1 'polypeptide(L)'
;MAVDHHTRAADTDPAATRFRGTGKADPVRIANITKAADSGGQSSITFDLAWDHSWRAAWEVPEQAHGGKGTLKLESWDAAWVFAKFRKAGADGWSHATLSAKAADHVAPAAAKLDVGLTDDGTKGAGVFAFRATAGSGPNDWKGVTLRWLNEADGVTDPGAAEVKVFAIQMVFVPECAYWLGDGSTTEVAAQFSAGDTAAPFRVESEDAIALGGESPKNLGARDGIGIMLRTDDFSSGVLKTLPARFPKGYAAFYCMRLELTEGQFVDYLNTLPSADQLPANLGHTGRPGQILPFTEKDITHNGIKSGTPDKPGAPAVYTTATPHRPCSGLVRYEHTRYATWAGLRPMTELEFEKSARGPLRPVVDEFAWGTPGIAGSDTSKKAAGPHGGYAVTNAGGPDERLSWQGANGPDATRGNAAWGGAVRKDAKGGVPADALKQNPRGGIFATPESDRVVAGASYWGIMDLSGNLSERVVTVGNIAGRRFAGTHGAWPAPFATIGKGGDLRTPEDWGWGFGTRGGGMRDGEATALRMSDREAINATAPLLPARNRHSNQQFGFRGVRTATIVPFELKPQERVVATPFSDKGGTVLRPPSSGWENQCAVVIGNVTATPRDAKTATISFDVSWNDSWRSEHNHDAAWVFFKARSGDPAAWQHVKLVADRVVNPTGYGQADGGTKVDLIVPDGPDGFTGAFIRRAAPGSGPLNASRVTVVCDANAVKDIAADSKGSIRAIGIQMVYVPEGPFSLGAGGPEVGSFHQHTDGTDRSKPYRVTGPGPIPTGKKQGQLWAGNHGGPLVDGGEIPAAYPDGYAHFYCMKFQISPAQYADFLNTLDPKQAEERYAGYERCALNTVVYSGVNGRVLKDPKGGYTSTPGRQRGGPGCFGLSWADGATFAAWAGLRPMTELELEKAVRGPRDPVPEELGHSYWGVGGFGGVDWDAFKGDPQCERTVTACAPGLHFKGTHGLGSTALPADWPQADAVGSGVRCTHYSSVNLERLRGAVDAPGFFQPNNITSFELPRARLSDRLFAGLADPERLWSHKWRGIRTAPKEVGP
;
A
#
# COMPACT_ATOMS: atom_id res chain seq x y z
N MET A 1 33.77 -52.40 16.03
CA MET A 1 34.81 -52.31 14.99
C MET A 1 35.26 -50.87 14.94
N ALA A 2 36.49 -50.62 15.38
CA ALA A 2 37.14 -49.33 15.24
C ALA A 2 37.43 -49.10 13.75
N VAL A 3 37.10 -47.91 13.25
CA VAL A 3 37.55 -47.46 11.93
C VAL A 3 38.46 -46.26 12.17
N ASP A 4 39.70 -46.45 11.73
CA ASP A 4 40.84 -45.56 11.87
C ASP A 4 40.60 -44.14 11.34
N HIS A 5 41.13 -43.19 12.11
CA HIS A 5 41.37 -41.82 11.66
C HIS A 5 42.48 -41.81 10.60
N HIS A 6 42.08 -41.83 9.32
CA HIS A 6 42.94 -41.32 8.27
C HIS A 6 42.79 -39.80 8.18
N THR A 7 43.93 -39.13 8.30
CA THR A 7 44.24 -37.77 7.84
C THR A 7 43.32 -37.30 6.71
N ARG A 8 42.43 -36.37 7.04
CA ARG A 8 41.54 -35.67 6.10
C ARG A 8 42.43 -34.91 5.11
N ALA A 9 42.61 -35.47 3.91
CA ALA A 9 43.09 -34.73 2.76
C ALA A 9 42.24 -33.46 2.64
N ALA A 10 42.88 -32.32 2.36
CA ALA A 10 42.19 -31.04 2.17
C ALA A 10 40.97 -31.25 1.26
N ASP A 11 39.76 -31.00 1.78
CA ASP A 11 38.51 -31.13 1.03
C ASP A 11 38.64 -30.34 -0.28
N THR A 12 38.74 -31.06 -1.41
CA THR A 12 38.90 -30.53 -2.76
C THR A 12 37.58 -30.07 -3.38
N ASP A 13 36.48 -30.04 -2.63
CA ASP A 13 35.22 -29.42 -3.07
C ASP A 13 35.34 -27.89 -2.96
N PRO A 14 35.47 -27.15 -4.08
CA PRO A 14 35.58 -25.71 -4.06
C PRO A 14 34.34 -25.06 -3.42
N ALA A 15 33.19 -25.73 -3.46
CA ALA A 15 31.96 -25.23 -2.87
C ALA A 15 32.02 -25.17 -1.35
N ALA A 16 32.79 -26.04 -0.67
CA ALA A 16 32.94 -25.99 0.80
C ALA A 16 33.53 -24.67 1.30
N THR A 17 34.24 -23.94 0.42
CA THR A 17 34.86 -22.65 0.77
C THR A 17 33.84 -21.56 1.07
N ARG A 18 32.57 -21.71 0.64
CA ARG A 18 31.49 -20.74 0.93
C ARG A 18 31.12 -20.62 2.40
N PHE A 19 31.47 -21.63 3.21
CA PHE A 19 31.22 -21.64 4.65
C PHE A 19 32.40 -21.12 5.48
N ARG A 20 33.52 -20.81 4.83
CA ARG A 20 34.72 -20.33 5.49
C ARG A 20 34.64 -18.82 5.72
N GLY A 21 35.53 -18.34 6.57
CA GLY A 21 35.74 -16.92 6.85
C GLY A 21 37.20 -16.66 7.24
N THR A 22 37.51 -15.43 7.65
CA THR A 22 38.87 -15.07 8.06
C THR A 22 39.14 -15.35 9.54
N GLY A 23 38.12 -15.72 10.32
CA GLY A 23 38.18 -15.76 11.78
C GLY A 23 38.28 -14.38 12.45
N LYS A 24 38.15 -13.31 11.67
CA LYS A 24 38.16 -11.89 12.08
C LYS A 24 37.03 -11.14 11.36
N ALA A 25 36.83 -9.87 11.68
CA ALA A 25 35.96 -9.01 10.88
C ALA A 25 36.53 -8.88 9.45
N ASP A 26 35.69 -9.12 8.44
CA ASP A 26 36.04 -9.00 7.03
C ASP A 26 35.12 -7.96 6.36
N PRO A 27 35.31 -6.65 6.62
CA PRO A 27 34.52 -5.62 5.96
C PRO A 27 34.96 -5.41 4.51
N VAL A 28 34.03 -5.04 3.63
CA VAL A 28 34.39 -4.55 2.29
C VAL A 28 35.03 -3.18 2.43
N ARG A 29 36.19 -3.01 1.79
CA ARG A 29 37.00 -1.80 1.83
C ARG A 29 36.96 -1.12 0.46
N ILE A 30 36.68 0.18 0.48
CA ILE A 30 36.75 1.06 -0.67
C ILE A 30 37.86 2.08 -0.43
N ALA A 31 38.75 2.27 -1.40
CA ALA A 31 39.84 3.24 -1.33
C ALA A 31 40.02 3.97 -2.65
N ASN A 32 40.84 5.04 -2.64
CA ASN A 32 41.27 5.74 -3.85
C ASN A 32 40.12 6.22 -4.75
N ILE A 33 39.03 6.71 -4.15
CA ILE A 33 37.87 7.24 -4.89
C ILE A 33 38.31 8.49 -5.64
N THR A 34 38.19 8.44 -6.96
CA THR A 34 38.42 9.56 -7.89
C THR A 34 37.22 9.72 -8.80
N LYS A 35 37.05 10.94 -9.31
CA LYS A 35 35.93 11.30 -10.18
C LYS A 35 36.46 12.13 -11.34
N ALA A 36 36.09 11.77 -12.56
CA ALA A 36 36.43 12.48 -13.78
C ALA A 36 35.16 12.83 -14.55
N ALA A 37 35.07 14.07 -15.05
CA ALA A 37 34.00 14.47 -15.95
C ALA A 37 34.28 13.87 -17.34
N ASP A 38 33.24 13.31 -17.97
CA ASP A 38 33.30 12.78 -19.32
C ASP A 38 32.39 13.58 -20.27
N SER A 39 32.40 13.24 -21.55
CA SER A 39 31.54 13.91 -22.53
C SER A 39 30.06 13.54 -22.35
N GLY A 40 29.15 14.51 -22.53
CA GLY A 40 27.71 14.24 -22.68
C GLY A 40 26.93 14.01 -21.39
N GLY A 41 27.22 14.79 -20.33
CA GLY A 41 26.42 14.77 -19.09
C GLY A 41 26.66 13.56 -18.19
N GLN A 42 27.80 12.88 -18.38
CA GLN A 42 28.21 11.69 -17.64
C GLN A 42 29.58 11.89 -17.01
N SER A 43 29.85 11.14 -15.94
CA SER A 43 31.12 11.15 -15.22
C SER A 43 31.53 9.74 -14.84
N SER A 44 32.82 9.52 -14.66
CA SER A 44 33.38 8.26 -14.17
C SER A 44 33.71 8.37 -12.69
N ILE A 45 33.31 7.37 -11.89
CA ILE A 45 33.70 7.20 -10.48
C ILE A 45 34.62 5.98 -10.41
N THR A 46 35.90 6.19 -10.13
CA THR A 46 36.92 5.13 -10.08
C THR A 46 37.39 4.91 -8.65
N PHE A 47 37.51 3.67 -8.21
CA PHE A 47 37.94 3.30 -6.86
C PHE A 47 38.57 1.91 -6.81
N ASP A 48 39.23 1.61 -5.70
CA ASP A 48 39.70 0.27 -5.36
C ASP A 48 38.70 -0.43 -4.44
N LEU A 49 38.55 -1.75 -4.62
CA LEU A 49 37.59 -2.59 -3.90
C LEU A 49 38.26 -3.88 -3.40
N ALA A 50 38.18 -4.14 -2.09
CA ALA A 50 38.84 -5.30 -1.47
C ALA A 50 38.06 -5.88 -0.28
N TRP A 51 38.13 -7.20 -0.11
CA TRP A 51 37.80 -7.93 1.12
C TRP A 51 38.57 -9.27 1.15
N ASP A 52 38.68 -9.86 2.33
CA ASP A 52 39.67 -10.89 2.62
C ASP A 52 39.18 -12.32 2.33
N HIS A 53 37.86 -12.53 2.27
CA HIS A 53 37.28 -13.81 1.90
C HIS A 53 36.20 -13.66 0.82
N SER A 54 36.64 -13.69 -0.45
CA SER A 54 35.76 -13.86 -1.60
C SER A 54 35.74 -15.30 -2.09
N TRP A 55 34.62 -15.78 -2.63
CA TRP A 55 34.48 -17.10 -3.22
C TRP A 55 33.47 -17.12 -4.38
N ARG A 56 33.70 -18.03 -5.32
CA ARG A 56 32.74 -18.42 -6.37
C ARG A 56 32.89 -19.91 -6.63
N ALA A 57 31.79 -20.64 -6.62
CA ALA A 57 31.81 -22.09 -6.77
C ALA A 57 30.55 -22.61 -7.46
N ALA A 58 30.70 -23.74 -8.16
CA ALA A 58 29.62 -24.50 -8.72
C ALA A 58 29.63 -25.92 -8.16
N TRP A 59 28.45 -26.53 -8.02
CA TRP A 59 28.28 -27.89 -7.52
C TRP A 59 27.00 -28.51 -8.07
N GLU A 60 26.88 -29.82 -7.92
CA GLU A 60 25.72 -30.59 -8.36
C GLU A 60 24.94 -31.14 -7.16
N VAL A 61 23.61 -31.15 -7.25
CA VAL A 61 22.71 -31.67 -6.22
C VAL A 61 21.90 -32.82 -6.82
N PRO A 62 22.00 -34.04 -6.27
CA PRO A 62 21.28 -35.19 -6.79
C PRO A 62 19.78 -35.07 -6.50
N GLU A 63 18.95 -35.68 -7.36
CA GLU A 63 17.49 -35.70 -7.28
C GLU A 63 16.96 -36.09 -5.89
N GLN A 64 17.59 -37.06 -5.23
CA GLN A 64 17.18 -37.52 -3.90
C GLN A 64 17.30 -36.41 -2.86
N ALA A 65 18.27 -35.50 -3.01
CA ALA A 65 18.53 -34.42 -2.08
C ALA A 65 17.61 -33.20 -2.27
N HIS A 66 17.21 -32.86 -3.50
CA HIS A 66 16.35 -31.68 -3.77
C HIS A 66 14.87 -32.00 -4.06
N GLY A 67 14.58 -33.25 -4.40
CA GLY A 67 13.21 -33.75 -4.61
C GLY A 67 12.54 -33.32 -5.91
N GLY A 68 13.28 -32.75 -6.87
CA GLY A 68 12.85 -32.55 -8.26
C GLY A 68 13.40 -33.63 -9.19
N LYS A 69 13.26 -33.44 -10.51
CA LYS A 69 13.78 -34.38 -11.51
C LYS A 69 15.23 -34.08 -11.88
N GLY A 70 16.07 -35.12 -11.96
CA GLY A 70 17.43 -35.03 -12.46
C GLY A 70 18.42 -34.34 -11.52
N THR A 71 19.68 -34.22 -11.97
CA THR A 71 20.74 -33.57 -11.22
C THR A 71 20.66 -32.05 -11.39
N LEU A 72 20.50 -31.33 -10.29
CA LEU A 72 20.43 -29.87 -10.28
C LEU A 72 21.84 -29.28 -10.24
N LYS A 73 22.22 -28.51 -11.24
CA LYS A 73 23.52 -27.82 -11.30
C LYS A 73 23.36 -26.41 -10.76
N LEU A 74 24.17 -26.06 -9.76
CA LEU A 74 24.11 -24.77 -9.09
C LEU A 74 25.45 -24.07 -9.18
N GLU A 75 25.39 -22.75 -9.26
CA GLU A 75 26.53 -21.87 -9.09
C GLU A 75 26.13 -20.72 -8.17
N SER A 76 27.04 -20.34 -7.28
CA SER A 76 26.85 -19.22 -6.35
C SER A 76 28.20 -18.56 -6.07
N TRP A 77 28.14 -17.35 -5.55
CA TRP A 77 29.29 -16.53 -5.20
C TRP A 77 28.93 -15.52 -4.14
N ASP A 78 29.95 -15.01 -3.46
CA ASP A 78 29.84 -13.75 -2.75
C ASP A 78 30.10 -12.56 -3.68
N ALA A 79 29.49 -11.43 -3.35
CA ALA A 79 29.59 -10.20 -4.12
C ALA A 79 29.64 -8.99 -3.20
N ALA A 80 30.20 -7.89 -3.69
CA ALA A 80 29.97 -6.57 -3.13
C ALA A 80 28.85 -5.88 -3.93
N TRP A 81 27.74 -5.53 -3.29
CA TRP A 81 26.76 -4.59 -3.84
C TRP A 81 27.30 -3.19 -3.66
N VAL A 82 27.76 -2.57 -4.75
CA VAL A 82 28.42 -1.27 -4.78
C VAL A 82 27.49 -0.22 -5.36
N PHE A 83 27.28 0.88 -4.63
CA PHE A 83 26.48 2.02 -5.07
C PHE A 83 27.11 3.34 -4.64
N ALA A 84 26.79 4.42 -5.33
CA ALA A 84 27.35 5.74 -5.06
C ALA A 84 26.29 6.73 -4.57
N LYS A 85 26.71 7.64 -3.70
CA LYS A 85 25.95 8.81 -3.26
C LYS A 85 26.69 10.07 -3.66
N PHE A 86 25.95 11.10 -4.04
CA PHE A 86 26.54 12.40 -4.36
C PHE A 86 25.90 13.53 -3.54
N ARG A 87 26.62 14.61 -3.34
CA ARG A 87 26.13 15.84 -2.72
C ARG A 87 26.51 17.03 -3.59
N LYS A 88 25.51 17.83 -3.97
CA LYS A 88 25.73 19.08 -4.72
C LYS A 88 26.43 20.10 -3.83
N ALA A 89 27.23 20.99 -4.42
CA ALA A 89 27.85 22.09 -3.68
C ALA A 89 26.78 22.90 -2.93
N GLY A 90 26.96 23.06 -1.61
CA GLY A 90 26.03 23.78 -0.74
C GLY A 90 24.73 23.04 -0.37
N ALA A 91 24.56 21.77 -0.75
CA ALA A 91 23.41 20.97 -0.32
C ALA A 91 23.63 20.33 1.07
N ASP A 92 22.58 20.24 1.87
CA ASP A 92 22.63 19.72 3.25
C ASP A 92 22.63 18.18 3.36
N GLY A 93 22.30 17.45 2.28
CA GLY A 93 22.16 15.99 2.29
C GLY A 93 22.69 15.31 1.03
N TRP A 94 22.81 13.97 1.08
CA TRP A 94 23.29 13.16 -0.03
C TRP A 94 22.14 12.52 -0.82
N SER A 95 22.30 12.46 -2.13
CA SER A 95 21.37 11.81 -3.06
C SER A 95 21.98 10.54 -3.66
N HIS A 96 21.14 9.61 -4.13
CA HIS A 96 21.61 8.40 -4.80
C HIS A 96 22.09 8.73 -6.22
N ALA A 97 23.27 8.25 -6.61
CA ALA A 97 23.82 8.49 -7.94
C ALA A 97 23.20 7.53 -8.97
N THR A 98 22.59 8.05 -10.02
CA THR A 98 22.02 7.25 -11.11
C THR A 98 23.15 6.70 -11.99
N LEU A 99 23.34 5.39 -12.04
CA LEU A 99 24.37 4.75 -12.87
C LEU A 99 23.83 4.33 -14.25
N SER A 100 24.74 4.10 -15.21
CA SER A 100 24.36 3.50 -16.49
C SER A 100 23.74 2.11 -16.29
N ALA A 101 22.73 1.78 -17.10
CA ALA A 101 22.15 0.44 -17.17
C ALA A 101 23.01 -0.52 -18.01
N LYS A 102 23.93 -0.01 -18.83
CA LYS A 102 24.73 -0.81 -19.76
C LYS A 102 25.99 -1.32 -19.07
N ALA A 103 26.12 -2.63 -18.94
CA ALA A 103 27.31 -3.25 -18.36
C ALA A 103 28.63 -2.78 -19.00
N ALA A 104 28.64 -2.56 -20.32
CA ALA A 104 29.82 -2.10 -21.06
C ALA A 104 30.28 -0.68 -20.72
N ASP A 105 29.46 0.15 -20.06
CA ASP A 105 29.85 1.50 -19.65
C ASP A 105 30.66 1.49 -18.35
N HIS A 106 30.68 0.35 -17.64
CA HIS A 106 31.45 0.12 -16.43
C HIS A 106 32.75 -0.63 -16.75
N VAL A 107 33.77 -0.44 -15.90
CA VAL A 107 35.06 -1.13 -16.06
C VAL A 107 35.37 -1.91 -14.79
N ALA A 108 35.63 -3.20 -14.96
CA ALA A 108 36.18 -4.08 -13.93
C ALA A 108 37.59 -4.55 -14.33
N PRO A 109 38.49 -4.81 -13.36
CA PRO A 109 39.71 -5.55 -13.64
C PRO A 109 39.38 -6.99 -14.07
N ALA A 110 40.30 -7.64 -14.78
CA ALA A 110 40.07 -8.97 -15.36
C ALA A 110 39.67 -10.06 -14.34
N ALA A 111 40.06 -9.91 -13.07
CA ALA A 111 39.72 -10.83 -11.99
C ALA A 111 38.29 -10.64 -11.43
N ALA A 112 37.57 -9.61 -11.86
CA ALA A 112 36.24 -9.24 -11.38
C ALA A 112 35.22 -9.21 -12.54
N LYS A 113 33.95 -9.43 -12.19
CA LYS A 113 32.79 -9.15 -13.04
C LYS A 113 31.89 -8.15 -12.32
N LEU A 114 31.22 -7.30 -13.11
CA LEU A 114 30.23 -6.35 -12.64
C LEU A 114 28.89 -6.68 -13.30
N ASP A 115 27.89 -7.00 -12.48
CA ASP A 115 26.50 -7.10 -12.93
C ASP A 115 25.74 -5.86 -12.49
N VAL A 116 25.10 -5.16 -13.42
CA VAL A 116 24.37 -3.93 -13.12
C VAL A 116 23.06 -4.28 -12.42
N GLY A 117 22.86 -3.78 -11.20
CA GLY A 117 21.59 -3.89 -10.51
C GLY A 117 20.63 -2.80 -10.99
N LEU A 118 19.70 -3.15 -11.86
CA LEU A 118 18.75 -2.21 -12.48
C LEU A 118 17.69 -1.69 -11.51
N THR A 119 17.19 -0.48 -11.75
CA THR A 119 15.95 0.03 -11.15
C THR A 119 14.75 -0.84 -11.57
N ASP A 120 13.64 -0.77 -10.83
CA ASP A 120 12.47 -1.64 -11.07
C ASP A 120 11.82 -1.46 -12.44
N ASP A 121 12.03 -0.32 -13.09
CA ASP A 121 11.60 -0.04 -14.47
C ASP A 121 12.58 -0.57 -15.54
N GLY A 122 13.73 -1.11 -15.12
CA GLY A 122 14.78 -1.62 -16.00
C GLY A 122 15.59 -0.55 -16.73
N THR A 123 15.39 0.74 -16.48
CA THR A 123 15.94 1.81 -17.34
C THR A 123 17.29 2.35 -16.88
N LYS A 124 17.63 2.21 -15.59
CA LYS A 124 18.82 2.81 -14.97
C LYS A 124 19.52 1.83 -14.04
N GLY A 125 20.81 2.05 -13.77
CA GLY A 125 21.55 1.32 -12.73
C GLY A 125 21.41 2.00 -11.36
N ALA A 126 21.07 1.24 -10.32
CA ALA A 126 21.10 1.70 -8.93
C ALA A 126 22.41 1.31 -8.20
N GLY A 127 23.30 0.60 -8.88
CA GLY A 127 24.52 0.02 -8.33
C GLY A 127 24.97 -1.18 -9.15
N VAL A 128 26.07 -1.81 -8.75
CA VAL A 128 26.60 -3.01 -9.39
C VAL A 128 26.93 -4.08 -8.36
N PHE A 129 26.75 -5.34 -8.72
CA PHE A 129 27.31 -6.47 -8.00
C PHE A 129 28.71 -6.76 -8.54
N ALA A 130 29.73 -6.58 -7.72
CA ALA A 130 31.11 -6.90 -8.05
C ALA A 130 31.48 -8.26 -7.43
N PHE A 131 31.88 -9.23 -8.26
CA PHE A 131 32.19 -10.60 -7.83
C PHE A 131 33.33 -11.21 -8.66
N ARG A 132 33.87 -12.34 -8.21
CA ARG A 132 35.02 -12.99 -8.85
C ARG A 132 34.68 -13.49 -10.26
N ALA A 133 35.53 -13.17 -11.23
CA ALA A 133 35.30 -13.57 -12.62
C ALA A 133 35.40 -15.08 -12.85
N THR A 134 36.28 -15.75 -12.11
CA THR A 134 36.54 -17.19 -12.18
C THR A 134 36.18 -17.86 -10.85
N ALA A 135 35.83 -19.15 -10.89
CA ALA A 135 35.65 -19.95 -9.68
C ALA A 135 36.95 -19.99 -8.85
N GLY A 136 36.81 -20.06 -7.53
CA GLY A 136 37.91 -20.04 -6.57
C GLY A 136 37.59 -19.18 -5.35
N SER A 137 38.48 -19.21 -4.36
CA SER A 137 38.32 -18.47 -3.12
C SER A 137 39.61 -17.83 -2.61
N GLY A 138 39.49 -16.89 -1.68
CA GLY A 138 40.60 -16.15 -1.07
C GLY A 138 40.38 -14.63 -1.08
N PRO A 139 41.39 -13.84 -0.68
CA PRO A 139 41.28 -12.39 -0.70
C PRO A 139 41.16 -11.85 -2.13
N ASN A 140 40.59 -10.65 -2.26
CA ASN A 140 40.69 -9.84 -3.48
C ASN A 140 41.19 -8.43 -3.15
N ASP A 141 41.80 -7.79 -4.15
CA ASP A 141 42.22 -6.39 -4.11
C ASP A 141 42.13 -5.82 -5.53
N TRP A 142 40.91 -5.48 -5.93
CA TRP A 142 40.59 -5.03 -7.27
C TRP A 142 40.86 -3.54 -7.39
N LYS A 143 41.75 -3.17 -8.30
CA LYS A 143 42.16 -1.78 -8.56
C LYS A 143 41.39 -1.17 -9.71
N GLY A 144 41.08 0.11 -9.60
CA GLY A 144 40.53 0.91 -10.70
C GLY A 144 39.15 0.47 -11.20
N VAL A 145 38.30 -0.09 -10.32
CA VAL A 145 36.89 -0.36 -10.64
C VAL A 145 36.23 0.97 -10.98
N THR A 146 35.58 1.06 -12.14
CA THR A 146 34.98 2.32 -12.62
C THR A 146 33.49 2.17 -12.88
N LEU A 147 32.71 3.08 -12.29
CA LEU A 147 31.27 3.18 -12.50
C LEU A 147 30.92 4.41 -13.34
N ARG A 148 30.04 4.22 -14.32
CA ARG A 148 29.47 5.30 -15.11
C ARG A 148 28.32 5.98 -14.39
N TRP A 149 28.54 7.21 -13.92
CA TRP A 149 27.52 8.06 -13.30
C TRP A 149 26.86 8.96 -14.34
N LEU A 150 25.53 8.90 -14.42
CA LEU A 150 24.70 9.77 -15.27
C LEU A 150 24.39 11.08 -14.55
N ASN A 151 25.41 11.91 -14.29
CA ASN A 151 25.29 13.10 -13.43
C ASN A 151 24.26 14.13 -13.92
N GLU A 152 24.04 14.27 -15.23
CA GLU A 152 22.99 15.14 -15.77
C GLU A 152 21.57 14.60 -15.46
N ALA A 153 21.40 13.28 -15.40
CA ALA A 153 20.14 12.66 -15.01
C ALA A 153 19.75 13.08 -13.57
N ASP A 154 20.74 13.25 -12.71
CA ASP A 154 20.63 13.68 -11.31
C ASP A 154 20.64 15.22 -11.12
N GLY A 155 20.63 15.97 -12.23
CA GLY A 155 20.65 17.44 -12.23
C GLY A 155 21.93 18.02 -11.67
N VAL A 156 23.08 17.36 -11.88
CA VAL A 156 24.41 17.85 -11.55
C VAL A 156 25.08 18.33 -12.84
N THR A 157 25.14 19.64 -13.03
CA THR A 157 25.73 20.29 -14.20
C THR A 157 27.24 20.49 -14.09
N ASP A 158 27.74 20.70 -12.87
CA ASP A 158 29.17 20.70 -12.55
C ASP A 158 29.49 19.48 -11.66
N PRO A 159 29.81 18.31 -12.27
CA PRO A 159 30.18 17.14 -11.51
C PRO A 159 31.47 17.36 -10.73
N GLY A 160 32.37 18.25 -11.17
CA GLY A 160 33.63 18.58 -10.49
C GLY A 160 33.40 19.10 -9.07
N ALA A 161 32.44 20.01 -8.91
CA ALA A 161 32.05 20.60 -7.62
C ALA A 161 31.20 19.68 -6.72
N ALA A 162 30.64 18.59 -7.24
CA ALA A 162 29.86 17.65 -6.44
C ALA A 162 30.75 16.69 -5.63
N GLU A 163 30.42 16.43 -4.38
CA GLU A 163 31.09 15.39 -3.59
C GLU A 163 30.50 14.02 -3.89
N VAL A 164 31.32 12.96 -3.86
CA VAL A 164 30.90 11.57 -4.11
C VAL A 164 31.41 10.66 -3.00
N LYS A 165 30.54 9.76 -2.53
CA LYS A 165 30.87 8.63 -1.66
C LYS A 165 30.44 7.34 -2.35
N VAL A 166 31.24 6.30 -2.19
CA VAL A 166 30.92 4.95 -2.67
C VAL A 166 30.75 4.05 -1.45
N PHE A 167 29.69 3.26 -1.44
CA PHE A 167 29.35 2.31 -0.40
C PHE A 167 29.32 0.91 -0.98
N ALA A 168 29.64 -0.08 -0.15
CA ALA A 168 29.54 -1.49 -0.53
C ALA A 168 28.96 -2.34 0.60
N ILE A 169 28.15 -3.34 0.22
CA ILE A 169 27.54 -4.30 1.14
C ILE A 169 27.89 -5.71 0.67
N GLN A 170 28.35 -6.60 1.56
CA GLN A 170 28.57 -7.99 1.21
C GLN A 170 27.25 -8.70 0.98
N MET A 171 27.13 -9.37 -0.16
CA MET A 171 25.97 -10.13 -0.60
C MET A 171 26.41 -11.55 -0.99
N VAL A 172 25.44 -12.46 -1.04
CA VAL A 172 25.56 -13.81 -1.61
C VAL A 172 24.50 -13.96 -2.68
N PHE A 173 24.90 -14.50 -3.83
CA PHE A 173 23.97 -14.83 -4.92
C PHE A 173 23.20 -16.12 -4.61
N VAL A 174 21.88 -16.02 -4.47
CA VAL A 174 20.96 -17.14 -4.32
C VAL A 174 20.35 -17.45 -5.69
N PRO A 175 20.70 -18.58 -6.33
CA PRO A 175 20.29 -18.88 -7.69
C PRO A 175 18.80 -19.22 -7.81
N GLU A 176 18.29 -19.11 -9.03
CA GLU A 176 16.94 -19.56 -9.37
C GLU A 176 16.86 -21.08 -9.23
N CYS A 177 15.93 -21.55 -8.41
CA CYS A 177 15.66 -22.98 -8.24
C CYS A 177 14.39 -23.20 -7.42
N ALA A 178 13.76 -24.36 -7.63
CA ALA A 178 12.72 -24.87 -6.75
C ALA A 178 13.28 -25.19 -5.36
N TYR A 179 12.46 -25.04 -4.33
CA TYR A 179 12.84 -25.29 -2.94
C TYR A 179 11.62 -25.63 -2.07
N TRP A 180 11.86 -25.97 -0.81
CA TRP A 180 10.83 -26.41 0.13
C TRP A 180 10.56 -25.38 1.23
N LEU A 181 9.30 -25.30 1.66
CA LEU A 181 8.80 -24.51 2.78
C LEU A 181 8.18 -25.42 3.83
N GLY A 182 8.48 -25.14 5.11
CA GLY A 182 8.14 -26.01 6.22
C GLY A 182 9.09 -27.21 6.34
N ASP A 183 8.97 -27.94 7.45
CA ASP A 183 9.85 -29.07 7.78
C ASP A 183 9.10 -30.38 8.09
N GLY A 184 7.79 -30.29 8.31
CA GLY A 184 6.95 -31.41 8.68
C GLY A 184 7.00 -31.83 10.14
N SER A 185 7.52 -30.97 11.03
CA SER A 185 7.47 -31.20 12.48
C SER A 185 6.03 -31.34 13.00
N THR A 186 5.84 -32.22 13.99
CA THR A 186 4.54 -32.49 14.63
C THR A 186 4.56 -32.38 16.15
N THR A 187 5.75 -32.26 16.75
CA THR A 187 5.95 -32.24 18.21
C THR A 187 6.06 -30.84 18.78
N GLU A 188 6.59 -29.88 18.01
CA GLU A 188 6.73 -28.47 18.40
C GLU A 188 6.29 -27.57 17.24
N VAL A 189 4.97 -27.52 17.02
CA VAL A 189 4.34 -26.78 15.92
C VAL A 189 4.33 -25.29 16.25
N ALA A 190 4.94 -24.50 15.37
CA ALA A 190 5.09 -23.05 15.41
C ALA A 190 4.64 -22.44 14.07
N ALA A 191 3.48 -22.87 13.59
CA ALA A 191 2.85 -22.51 12.31
C ALA A 191 3.76 -22.63 11.08
N GLN A 192 4.62 -23.64 11.08
CA GLN A 192 5.41 -24.02 9.92
C GLN A 192 4.52 -24.13 8.68
N PHE A 193 5.08 -23.78 7.52
CA PHE A 193 4.37 -23.96 6.26
C PHE A 193 4.05 -25.43 5.99
N SER A 194 2.97 -25.66 5.25
CA SER A 194 2.50 -27.00 4.87
C SER A 194 1.91 -27.06 3.49
N ALA A 195 1.88 -28.26 2.92
CA ALA A 195 1.07 -28.57 1.74
C ALA A 195 -0.38 -28.79 2.20
N GLY A 196 -1.26 -27.82 1.93
CA GLY A 196 -2.66 -27.85 2.38
C GLY A 196 -2.79 -27.96 3.91
N ASP A 197 -3.73 -28.79 4.36
CA ASP A 197 -4.00 -29.11 5.76
C ASP A 197 -3.09 -30.23 6.33
N THR A 198 -2.11 -30.69 5.55
CA THR A 198 -1.28 -31.86 5.90
C THR A 198 -0.07 -31.52 6.75
N ALA A 199 0.65 -32.56 7.19
CA ALA A 199 1.95 -32.43 7.81
C ALA A 199 3.13 -32.24 6.83
N ALA A 200 2.93 -32.31 5.52
CA ALA A 200 4.02 -32.31 4.56
C ALA A 200 4.54 -30.88 4.26
N PRO A 201 5.86 -30.70 4.02
CA PRO A 201 6.40 -29.47 3.48
C PRO A 201 5.83 -29.12 2.09
N PHE A 202 5.72 -27.84 1.78
CA PHE A 202 5.25 -27.33 0.49
C PHE A 202 6.43 -27.05 -0.45
N ARG A 203 6.29 -27.37 -1.74
CA ARG A 203 7.35 -27.14 -2.74
C ARG A 203 7.02 -25.93 -3.61
N VAL A 204 7.92 -24.95 -3.66
CA VAL A 204 7.81 -23.78 -4.54
C VAL A 204 8.56 -24.09 -5.84
N GLU A 205 7.86 -24.00 -6.98
CA GLU A 205 8.39 -24.43 -8.28
C GLU A 205 8.39 -23.34 -9.37
N SER A 206 7.78 -22.17 -9.11
CA SER A 206 7.80 -21.03 -10.02
C SER A 206 7.52 -19.71 -9.29
N GLU A 207 7.60 -18.59 -10.01
CA GLU A 207 7.10 -17.28 -9.54
C GLU A 207 5.61 -17.04 -9.82
N ASP A 208 4.84 -18.07 -10.21
CA ASP A 208 3.40 -17.94 -10.48
C ASP A 208 2.59 -17.73 -9.18
N ALA A 209 1.33 -17.30 -9.33
CA ALA A 209 0.46 -17.12 -8.18
C ALA A 209 0.23 -18.45 -7.43
N ILE A 210 0.28 -18.40 -6.10
CA ILE A 210 0.07 -19.55 -5.20
C ILE A 210 -1.22 -19.36 -4.43
N ALA A 211 -2.07 -20.39 -4.38
CA ALA A 211 -3.21 -20.42 -3.47
C ALA A 211 -2.73 -20.65 -2.03
N LEU A 212 -3.23 -19.84 -1.09
CA LEU A 212 -2.95 -19.96 0.34
C LEU A 212 -4.17 -20.54 1.06
N GLY A 213 -3.95 -21.41 2.05
CA GLY A 213 -5.03 -22.08 2.79
C GLY A 213 -5.74 -23.16 1.98
N GLY A 214 -6.90 -23.63 2.43
CA GLY A 214 -7.59 -24.78 1.85
C GLY A 214 -6.92 -26.12 2.21
N GLU A 215 -7.66 -27.21 2.00
CA GLU A 215 -7.20 -28.58 2.29
C GLU A 215 -6.29 -29.16 1.18
N SER A 216 -6.28 -28.56 -0.02
CA SER A 216 -5.53 -29.10 -1.15
C SER A 216 -4.02 -29.07 -0.90
N PRO A 217 -3.28 -30.18 -1.11
CA PRO A 217 -1.82 -30.21 -0.98
C PRO A 217 -1.09 -29.37 -2.05
N LYS A 218 -1.81 -28.82 -3.03
CA LYS A 218 -1.29 -27.85 -4.01
C LYS A 218 -1.30 -26.41 -3.49
N ASN A 219 -1.90 -26.17 -2.33
CA ASN A 219 -1.97 -24.86 -1.70
C ASN A 219 -0.90 -24.75 -0.61
N LEU A 220 -0.42 -23.54 -0.38
CA LEU A 220 0.47 -23.23 0.73
C LEU A 220 -0.37 -22.99 1.99
N GLY A 221 -0.33 -23.95 2.92
CA GLY A 221 -0.91 -23.87 4.26
C GLY A 221 0.09 -23.44 5.32
N ALA A 222 -0.41 -23.21 6.54
CA ALA A 222 0.37 -22.73 7.69
C ALA A 222 -0.03 -23.43 9.00
N ARG A 223 -0.42 -24.71 8.92
CA ARG A 223 -0.93 -25.48 10.08
C ARG A 223 -2.02 -24.77 10.86
N ASP A 224 -2.92 -24.06 10.17
CA ASP A 224 -4.00 -23.25 10.75
C ASP A 224 -3.54 -22.31 11.88
N GLY A 225 -2.30 -21.84 11.81
CA GLY A 225 -1.71 -20.94 12.79
C GLY A 225 -1.44 -21.55 14.16
N ILE A 226 -1.44 -22.89 14.28
CA ILE A 226 -1.08 -23.59 15.52
C ILE A 226 0.33 -23.15 15.97
N GLY A 227 0.45 -22.67 17.21
CA GLY A 227 1.73 -22.22 17.77
C GLY A 227 2.11 -20.78 17.47
N ILE A 228 1.26 -19.98 16.83
CA ILE A 228 1.49 -18.53 16.70
C ILE A 228 1.10 -17.81 18.00
N MET A 229 2.00 -17.00 18.54
CA MET A 229 1.81 -16.34 19.84
C MET A 229 0.79 -15.20 19.87
N LEU A 230 0.49 -14.55 18.74
CA LEU A 230 -0.29 -13.30 18.75
C LEU A 230 -1.43 -13.24 17.72
N ARG A 231 -1.14 -13.37 16.43
CA ARG A 231 -2.14 -13.27 15.36
C ARG A 231 -1.91 -14.39 14.36
N THR A 232 -2.86 -15.30 14.21
CA THR A 232 -2.79 -16.36 13.20
C THR A 232 -2.77 -15.74 11.80
N ASP A 233 -2.44 -16.53 10.78
CA ASP A 233 -2.55 -16.09 9.39
C ASP A 233 -4.03 -15.82 9.01
N ASP A 234 -4.29 -14.97 8.01
CA ASP A 234 -5.64 -14.64 7.51
C ASP A 234 -6.15 -15.66 6.46
N PHE A 235 -5.45 -16.79 6.36
CA PHE A 235 -5.78 -17.98 5.60
C PHE A 235 -5.63 -19.21 6.49
N SER A 236 -6.41 -20.26 6.22
CA SER A 236 -6.42 -21.53 6.94
C SER A 236 -6.97 -22.63 6.04
N SER A 237 -7.02 -23.87 6.52
CA SER A 237 -7.70 -25.00 5.85
C SER A 237 -9.12 -24.66 5.39
N GLY A 238 -9.85 -23.84 6.16
CA GLY A 238 -11.19 -23.35 5.81
C GLY A 238 -11.24 -22.00 5.07
N VAL A 239 -10.11 -21.30 4.90
CA VAL A 239 -10.06 -19.93 4.34
C VAL A 239 -8.98 -19.83 3.26
N LEU A 240 -9.42 -19.69 1.99
CA LEU A 240 -8.54 -19.49 0.85
C LEU A 240 -8.14 -18.02 0.67
N LYS A 241 -6.88 -17.79 0.32
CA LYS A 241 -6.35 -16.51 -0.19
C LYS A 241 -5.45 -16.77 -1.39
N THR A 242 -5.02 -15.70 -2.06
CA THR A 242 -4.06 -15.79 -3.18
C THR A 242 -2.81 -14.99 -2.85
N LEU A 243 -1.65 -15.60 -3.02
CA LEU A 243 -0.36 -14.93 -3.09
C LEU A 243 -0.08 -14.60 -4.57
N PRO A 244 -0.03 -13.30 -4.95
CA PRO A 244 0.06 -12.92 -6.36
C PRO A 244 1.43 -13.28 -6.96
N ALA A 245 1.48 -13.44 -8.28
CA ALA A 245 2.72 -13.70 -9.01
C ALA A 245 3.81 -12.63 -8.77
N ARG A 246 3.38 -11.37 -8.54
CA ARG A 246 4.28 -10.23 -8.25
C ARG A 246 4.97 -10.30 -6.89
N PHE A 247 4.43 -11.04 -5.92
CA PHE A 247 5.07 -11.20 -4.61
C PHE A 247 6.34 -12.05 -4.76
N PRO A 248 7.52 -11.64 -4.26
CA PRO A 248 8.73 -12.45 -4.36
C PRO A 248 8.61 -13.74 -3.55
N LYS A 249 8.43 -14.86 -4.24
CA LYS A 249 8.36 -16.17 -3.60
C LYS A 249 9.74 -16.78 -3.42
N GLY A 250 10.77 -16.21 -4.05
CA GLY A 250 12.14 -16.66 -3.93
C GLY A 250 12.47 -17.79 -4.90
N TYR A 251 11.58 -18.20 -5.81
CA TYR A 251 11.95 -19.11 -6.88
C TYR A 251 13.02 -18.47 -7.77
N ALA A 252 12.78 -17.22 -8.21
CA ALA A 252 13.71 -16.42 -8.99
C ALA A 252 15.01 -16.12 -8.22
N ALA A 253 16.09 -15.85 -8.97
CA ALA A 253 17.38 -15.53 -8.37
C ALA A 253 17.40 -14.15 -7.69
N PHE A 254 18.08 -14.05 -6.56
CA PHE A 254 18.28 -12.80 -5.82
C PHE A 254 19.61 -12.78 -5.08
N TYR A 255 20.08 -11.60 -4.73
CA TYR A 255 21.20 -11.39 -3.84
C TYR A 255 20.70 -11.13 -2.43
N CYS A 256 21.28 -11.80 -1.44
CA CYS A 256 20.98 -11.61 -0.03
C CYS A 256 22.21 -11.08 0.70
N MET A 257 22.06 -10.09 1.59
CA MET A 257 23.18 -9.64 2.42
C MET A 257 23.80 -10.84 3.14
N ARG A 258 25.14 -10.96 3.12
CA ARG A 258 25.86 -12.09 3.74
C ARG A 258 25.74 -12.09 5.26
N LEU A 259 25.81 -10.89 5.84
CA LEU A 259 25.70 -10.62 7.27
C LEU A 259 24.48 -9.72 7.54
N GLU A 260 24.00 -9.74 8.78
CA GLU A 260 23.00 -8.78 9.26
C GLU A 260 23.51 -7.33 9.08
N LEU A 261 22.59 -6.36 8.96
CA LEU A 261 22.94 -4.94 8.95
C LEU A 261 23.79 -4.59 10.18
N THR A 262 25.00 -4.06 9.96
CA THR A 262 25.95 -3.73 11.03
C THR A 262 25.78 -2.30 11.54
N GLU A 263 26.26 -2.02 12.76
CA GLU A 263 26.27 -0.66 13.32
C GLU A 263 27.06 0.32 12.43
N GLY A 264 28.18 -0.11 11.86
CA GLY A 264 28.99 0.73 10.95
C GLY A 264 28.21 1.13 9.69
N GLN A 265 27.53 0.18 9.05
CA GLN A 265 26.68 0.44 7.89
C GLN A 265 25.50 1.37 8.21
N PHE A 266 24.91 1.24 9.41
CA PHE A 266 23.83 2.12 9.82
C PHE A 266 24.34 3.54 10.14
N VAL A 267 25.54 3.66 10.71
CA VAL A 267 26.22 4.96 10.91
C VAL A 267 26.50 5.65 9.57
N ASP A 268 26.98 4.92 8.57
CA ASP A 268 27.19 5.44 7.20
C ASP A 268 25.89 5.98 6.59
N TYR A 269 24.79 5.25 6.76
CA TYR A 269 23.45 5.70 6.38
C TYR A 269 23.07 7.01 7.08
N LEU A 270 23.13 7.06 8.42
CA LEU A 270 22.75 8.24 9.20
C LEU A 270 23.59 9.49 8.86
N ASN A 271 24.88 9.30 8.59
CA ASN A 271 25.82 10.36 8.21
C ASN A 271 25.65 10.86 6.77
N THR A 272 24.70 10.31 6.00
CA THR A 272 24.39 10.78 4.64
C THR A 272 22.97 11.33 4.49
N LEU A 273 22.17 11.34 5.56
CA LEU A 273 20.84 11.95 5.56
C LEU A 273 20.92 13.49 5.70
N PRO A 274 19.98 14.24 5.10
CA PRO A 274 19.82 15.66 5.40
C PRO A 274 19.36 15.86 6.85
N SER A 275 19.65 17.02 7.44
CA SER A 275 19.37 17.29 8.87
C SER A 275 17.89 17.16 9.25
N ALA A 276 16.96 17.43 8.33
CA ALA A 276 15.52 17.26 8.53
C ALA A 276 15.06 15.79 8.56
N ASP A 277 15.81 14.89 7.91
CA ASP A 277 15.50 13.45 7.84
C ASP A 277 16.34 12.62 8.82
N GLN A 278 17.40 13.21 9.39
CA GLN A 278 18.01 12.70 10.62
C GLN A 278 16.96 12.68 11.73
N LEU A 279 17.01 11.67 12.60
CA LEU A 279 15.90 11.28 13.48
C LEU A 279 15.25 12.50 14.18
N PRO A 280 13.92 12.70 14.05
CA PRO A 280 13.24 13.88 14.57
C PRO A 280 13.50 14.15 16.06
N ALA A 281 13.56 15.42 16.46
CA ALA A 281 13.79 15.88 17.84
C ALA A 281 12.85 15.22 18.87
N ASN A 282 11.63 14.89 18.46
CA ASN A 282 10.58 14.23 19.25
C ASN A 282 10.75 12.72 19.43
N LEU A 283 11.82 12.11 18.89
CA LEU A 283 12.25 10.75 19.26
C LEU A 283 13.35 10.74 20.32
N GLY A 284 13.94 11.88 20.71
CA GLY A 284 14.90 11.92 21.84
C GLY A 284 16.21 12.67 21.59
N HIS A 285 16.35 13.38 20.47
CA HIS A 285 17.46 14.33 20.30
C HIS A 285 17.17 15.61 21.11
N THR A 286 17.52 15.63 22.40
CA THR A 286 17.74 16.91 23.09
C THR A 286 19.17 17.30 22.81
N GLY A 287 19.45 18.14 21.82
CA GLY A 287 20.78 18.49 21.27
C GLY A 287 21.85 18.96 22.29
N ARG A 288 22.19 18.09 23.24
CA ARG A 288 23.23 18.22 24.26
C ARG A 288 24.39 17.31 23.84
N PRO A 289 25.65 17.78 23.92
CA PRO A 289 26.82 16.94 23.72
C PRO A 289 26.78 15.68 24.58
N GLY A 290 26.94 14.51 23.94
CA GLY A 290 27.07 13.22 24.62
C GLY A 290 25.83 12.31 24.64
N GLN A 291 24.73 12.64 23.97
CA GLN A 291 23.55 11.75 23.92
C GLN A 291 23.60 10.75 22.75
N ILE A 292 23.41 9.47 23.08
CA ILE A 292 23.25 8.33 22.16
C ILE A 292 21.83 8.35 21.57
N LEU A 293 21.68 7.91 20.31
CA LEU A 293 20.40 7.79 19.60
C LEU A 293 19.34 6.99 20.40
N PRO A 294 18.04 7.20 20.15
CA PRO A 294 17.00 7.50 21.13
C PRO A 294 16.63 6.30 21.99
N PHE A 295 17.39 6.12 23.03
CA PHE A 295 17.16 5.12 24.05
C PHE A 295 17.53 5.86 25.33
N THR A 296 16.58 5.97 26.27
CA THR A 296 16.85 6.66 27.54
C THR A 296 18.10 6.06 28.21
N GLU A 297 18.71 6.72 29.20
CA GLU A 297 19.89 6.22 29.94
C GLU A 297 19.73 4.80 30.56
N LYS A 298 18.57 4.14 30.45
CA LYS A 298 18.37 2.72 30.81
C LYS A 298 18.30 1.74 29.63
N ASP A 299 18.20 2.23 28.39
CA ASP A 299 18.09 1.43 27.16
C ASP A 299 19.45 1.27 26.42
N ILE A 300 20.46 2.03 26.85
CA ILE A 300 21.84 2.21 26.31
C ILE A 300 22.76 0.98 26.27
N THR A 301 22.32 -0.23 26.63
CA THR A 301 23.21 -1.39 26.70
C THR A 301 23.28 -2.25 25.42
N HIS A 302 22.69 -1.83 24.28
CA HIS A 302 22.38 -2.78 23.18
C HIS A 302 22.84 -2.41 21.76
N ASN A 303 23.17 -1.15 21.47
CA ASN A 303 23.98 -0.77 20.32
C ASN A 303 24.99 0.33 20.71
N GLY A 304 26.14 0.38 20.02
CA GLY A 304 27.26 1.27 20.33
C GLY A 304 27.20 2.63 19.66
N ILE A 305 26.10 3.00 19.00
CA ILE A 305 26.00 4.18 18.12
C ILE A 305 25.83 5.46 18.95
N LYS A 306 26.73 6.43 18.79
CA LYS A 306 26.73 7.71 19.49
C LYS A 306 26.50 8.86 18.51
N SER A 307 25.75 9.88 18.94
CA SER A 307 25.61 11.13 18.18
C SER A 307 26.56 12.21 18.74
N GLY A 308 27.20 12.96 17.85
CA GLY A 308 27.95 14.17 18.16
C GLY A 308 27.05 15.41 18.14
N THR A 309 27.45 16.47 18.84
CA THR A 309 26.76 17.76 18.77
C THR A 309 26.98 18.40 17.40
N PRO A 310 25.92 18.85 16.71
CA PRO A 310 26.09 19.66 15.51
C PRO A 310 26.86 20.95 15.85
N ASP A 311 27.82 21.35 15.01
CA ASP A 311 28.60 22.57 15.22
C ASP A 311 27.74 23.84 15.18
N LYS A 312 26.54 23.78 14.58
CA LYS A 312 25.57 24.88 14.47
C LYS A 312 24.12 24.34 14.54
N PRO A 313 23.16 25.11 15.10
CA PRO A 313 21.74 24.77 15.00
C PRO A 313 21.30 24.61 13.53
N GLY A 314 20.69 23.47 13.20
CA GLY A 314 20.25 23.14 11.83
C GLY A 314 21.27 22.36 10.98
N ALA A 315 22.53 22.25 11.43
CA ALA A 315 23.52 21.39 10.79
C ALA A 315 23.24 19.89 11.08
N PRO A 316 23.60 18.98 10.16
CA PRO A 316 23.49 17.54 10.41
C PRO A 316 24.35 17.09 11.60
N ALA A 317 23.83 16.18 12.43
CA ALA A 317 24.60 15.50 13.46
C ALA A 317 25.57 14.48 12.84
N VAL A 318 26.70 14.25 13.50
CA VAL A 318 27.70 13.22 13.13
C VAL A 318 27.55 12.02 14.04
N TYR A 319 27.41 10.84 13.47
CA TYR A 319 27.25 9.57 14.18
C TYR A 319 28.53 8.75 14.14
N THR A 320 28.81 8.03 15.24
CA THR A 320 29.99 7.16 15.39
C THR A 320 29.62 5.88 16.13
N THR A 321 30.39 4.81 15.96
CA THR A 321 30.30 3.61 16.81
C THR A 321 31.70 3.06 17.09
N ALA A 322 31.91 2.50 18.28
CA ALA A 322 33.13 1.78 18.63
C ALA A 322 33.09 0.30 18.22
N THR A 323 31.94 -0.19 17.76
CA THR A 323 31.69 -1.60 17.44
C THR A 323 31.08 -1.77 16.05
N PRO A 324 31.76 -1.30 14.98
CA PRO A 324 31.18 -1.18 13.64
C PRO A 324 30.77 -2.52 13.01
N HIS A 325 31.33 -3.65 13.48
CA HIS A 325 31.06 -4.99 12.94
C HIS A 325 29.95 -5.75 13.68
N ARG A 326 29.42 -5.18 14.76
CA ARG A 326 28.27 -5.76 15.48
C ARG A 326 26.99 -5.55 14.65
N PRO A 327 26.06 -6.52 14.62
CA PRO A 327 24.74 -6.29 14.03
C PRO A 327 23.98 -5.19 14.78
N CYS A 328 23.32 -4.33 14.03
CA CYS A 328 22.60 -3.17 14.52
C CYS A 328 21.23 -3.58 15.08
N SER A 329 21.17 -3.77 16.40
CA SER A 329 19.92 -4.05 17.10
C SER A 329 19.10 -2.78 17.38
N GLY A 330 17.80 -2.94 17.62
CA GLY A 330 16.93 -1.84 18.04
C GLY A 330 16.43 -0.95 16.89
N LEU A 331 16.32 -1.49 15.68
CA LEU A 331 15.70 -0.78 14.55
C LEU A 331 14.18 -0.62 14.84
N VAL A 332 13.76 0.60 15.19
CA VAL A 332 12.42 0.91 15.74
C VAL A 332 11.44 1.48 14.72
N ARG A 333 10.55 0.66 14.16
CA ARG A 333 9.55 1.02 13.11
C ARG A 333 10.04 0.72 11.69
N TYR A 334 10.51 1.73 10.96
CA TYR A 334 10.70 1.69 9.50
C TYR A 334 12.16 1.93 9.08
N GLU A 335 13.09 2.00 10.02
CA GLU A 335 14.51 2.30 9.77
C GLU A 335 15.13 1.23 8.90
N HIS A 336 14.75 -0.03 9.09
CA HIS A 336 15.23 -1.14 8.28
C HIS A 336 14.83 -1.00 6.81
N THR A 337 13.59 -0.59 6.53
CA THR A 337 13.11 -0.37 5.15
C THR A 337 13.64 0.94 4.54
N ARG A 338 13.90 1.96 5.36
CA ARG A 338 14.58 3.19 4.94
C ARG A 338 16.04 2.94 4.58
N TYR A 339 16.74 2.14 5.39
CA TYR A 339 18.10 1.70 5.07
C TYR A 339 18.11 0.89 3.77
N ALA A 340 17.20 -0.07 3.61
CA ALA A 340 17.06 -0.84 2.37
C ALA A 340 16.85 0.09 1.17
N THR A 341 15.93 1.06 1.29
CA THR A 341 15.66 2.07 0.26
C THR A 341 16.90 2.88 -0.08
N TRP A 342 17.59 3.40 0.94
CA TRP A 342 18.83 4.15 0.77
C TRP A 342 19.90 3.33 0.05
N ALA A 343 20.05 2.06 0.40
CA ALA A 343 21.00 1.14 -0.21
C ALA A 343 20.57 0.62 -1.59
N GLY A 344 19.37 0.93 -2.08
CA GLY A 344 18.83 0.32 -3.31
C GLY A 344 18.50 -1.17 -3.13
N LEU A 345 18.26 -1.63 -1.91
CA LEU A 345 17.80 -2.97 -1.58
C LEU A 345 16.28 -2.97 -1.32
N ARG A 346 15.75 -4.16 -1.03
CA ARG A 346 14.39 -4.38 -0.53
C ARG A 346 14.41 -5.31 0.68
N PRO A 347 13.34 -5.33 1.49
CA PRO A 347 13.18 -6.34 2.53
C PRO A 347 13.04 -7.74 1.93
N MET A 348 13.53 -8.73 2.66
CA MET A 348 13.38 -10.15 2.34
C MET A 348 11.99 -10.65 2.70
N THR A 349 11.39 -11.52 1.90
CA THR A 349 10.14 -12.21 2.27
C THR A 349 10.44 -13.40 3.18
N GLU A 350 9.46 -13.84 3.98
CA GLU A 350 9.64 -15.03 4.81
C GLU A 350 9.88 -16.31 3.98
N LEU A 351 9.43 -16.31 2.71
CA LEU A 351 9.66 -17.38 1.75
C LEU A 351 11.12 -17.39 1.28
N GLU A 352 11.67 -16.21 0.98
CA GLU A 352 13.08 -16.02 0.61
C GLU A 352 14.04 -16.29 1.79
N PHE A 353 13.62 -16.01 3.03
CA PHE A 353 14.39 -16.32 4.23
C PHE A 353 14.66 -17.83 4.33
N GLU A 354 13.62 -18.64 4.15
CA GLU A 354 13.73 -20.09 4.26
C GLU A 354 14.53 -20.69 3.08
N LYS A 355 14.41 -20.14 1.86
CA LYS A 355 15.30 -20.48 0.75
C LYS A 355 16.75 -20.09 1.02
N SER A 356 16.98 -18.91 1.61
CA SER A 356 18.31 -18.41 1.95
C SER A 356 19.00 -19.31 2.97
N ALA A 357 18.23 -19.98 3.83
CA ALA A 357 18.71 -20.96 4.79
C ALA A 357 18.99 -22.34 4.18
N ARG A 358 17.95 -22.97 3.62
CA ARG A 358 17.95 -24.40 3.24
C ARG A 358 18.48 -24.66 1.83
N GLY A 359 18.33 -23.69 0.93
CA GLY A 359 18.50 -23.92 -0.49
C GLY A 359 17.46 -24.92 -1.03
N PRO A 360 17.79 -25.72 -2.05
CA PRO A 360 16.84 -26.63 -2.70
C PRO A 360 16.64 -27.95 -1.93
N LEU A 361 17.37 -28.17 -0.84
CA LEU A 361 17.38 -29.44 -0.13
C LEU A 361 16.01 -29.79 0.44
N ARG A 362 15.70 -31.09 0.50
CA ARG A 362 14.55 -31.59 1.25
C ARG A 362 14.68 -31.16 2.72
N PRO A 363 13.58 -30.75 3.36
CA PRO A 363 13.64 -30.31 4.75
C PRO A 363 14.06 -31.43 5.69
N VAL A 364 14.84 -31.07 6.70
CA VAL A 364 15.10 -31.90 7.88
C VAL A 364 14.22 -31.36 9.00
N VAL A 365 13.47 -32.25 9.64
CA VAL A 365 12.60 -31.88 10.77
C VAL A 365 13.42 -31.17 11.85
N ASP A 366 12.90 -30.03 12.34
CA ASP A 366 13.51 -29.22 13.41
C ASP A 366 14.89 -28.62 13.08
N GLU A 367 15.23 -28.48 11.79
CA GLU A 367 16.55 -28.01 11.38
C GLU A 367 16.81 -26.51 11.63
N PHE A 368 18.09 -26.22 11.84
CA PHE A 368 18.67 -24.88 11.84
C PHE A 368 19.30 -24.54 10.49
N ALA A 369 19.84 -23.33 10.33
CA ALA A 369 20.40 -22.84 9.07
C ALA A 369 21.43 -23.78 8.41
N TRP A 370 22.17 -24.55 9.21
CA TRP A 370 23.18 -25.51 8.74
C TRP A 370 22.63 -26.87 8.29
N GLY A 371 21.33 -27.13 8.44
CA GLY A 371 20.64 -28.31 7.90
C GLY A 371 20.63 -29.55 8.81
N THR A 372 20.86 -29.38 10.12
CA THR A 372 20.68 -30.44 11.13
C THR A 372 19.82 -29.92 12.28
N PRO A 373 19.18 -30.81 13.07
CA PRO A 373 18.39 -30.41 14.24
C PRO A 373 19.24 -30.17 15.50
N GLY A 374 20.56 -30.31 15.43
CA GLY A 374 21.45 -30.11 16.56
C GLY A 374 21.97 -28.68 16.64
N ILE A 375 21.91 -28.06 17.82
CA ILE A 375 22.45 -26.72 18.14
C ILE A 375 23.26 -26.78 19.43
N ALA A 376 24.38 -26.06 19.50
CA ALA A 376 25.18 -25.96 20.73
C ALA A 376 24.36 -25.31 21.86
N GLY A 377 24.38 -25.91 23.06
CA GLY A 377 23.64 -25.43 24.25
C GLY A 377 22.19 -25.90 24.38
N SER A 378 21.72 -26.84 23.53
CA SER A 378 20.32 -27.28 23.43
C SER A 378 19.78 -28.04 24.66
N ASP A 379 20.63 -28.52 25.56
CA ASP A 379 20.26 -29.24 26.78
C ASP A 379 19.93 -28.31 27.96
N THR A 380 19.99 -27.00 27.75
CA THR A 380 19.83 -26.00 28.81
C THR A 380 18.51 -25.23 28.63
N SER A 381 17.57 -25.39 29.57
CA SER A 381 16.42 -24.49 29.63
C SER A 381 16.84 -23.15 30.24
N LYS A 382 16.16 -22.04 29.91
CA LYS A 382 16.35 -20.71 30.55
C LYS A 382 16.38 -20.79 32.08
N LYS A 383 15.71 -21.78 32.67
CA LYS A 383 15.53 -22.04 34.11
C LYS A 383 16.48 -23.09 34.69
N ALA A 384 17.41 -23.66 33.92
CA ALA A 384 18.38 -24.61 34.44
C ALA A 384 19.21 -23.93 35.55
N ALA A 385 18.96 -24.35 36.79
CA ALA A 385 19.69 -23.91 37.97
C ALA A 385 20.93 -24.80 38.11
N GLY A 386 22.07 -24.33 37.62
CA GLY A 386 23.34 -25.06 37.69
C GLY A 386 24.37 -24.56 36.66
N PRO A 387 25.62 -25.02 36.77
CA PRO A 387 26.65 -24.70 35.78
C PRO A 387 26.30 -25.38 34.45
N HIS A 388 26.34 -24.61 33.37
CA HIS A 388 26.18 -25.15 32.03
C HIS A 388 27.11 -24.47 31.03
N GLY A 389 27.42 -25.20 29.96
CA GLY A 389 28.35 -24.76 28.94
C GLY A 389 27.85 -23.54 28.15
N GLY A 390 28.79 -22.86 27.51
CA GLY A 390 28.50 -21.70 26.66
C GLY A 390 29.77 -21.01 26.17
N TYR A 391 29.63 -19.96 25.37
CA TYR A 391 30.78 -19.24 24.80
C TYR A 391 31.45 -18.30 25.80
N ALA A 392 32.78 -18.31 25.80
CA ALA A 392 33.63 -17.25 26.31
C ALA A 392 34.07 -16.32 25.17
N VAL A 393 34.08 -15.01 25.42
CA VAL A 393 34.41 -13.94 24.48
C VAL A 393 35.80 -13.40 24.78
N THR A 394 36.61 -13.24 23.73
CA THR A 394 37.89 -12.51 23.80
C THR A 394 37.86 -11.34 22.81
N ASN A 395 38.45 -10.20 23.19
CA ASN A 395 38.46 -8.95 22.42
C ASN A 395 37.04 -8.47 22.00
N ALA A 396 36.09 -8.52 22.93
CA ALA A 396 34.68 -8.18 22.68
C ALA A 396 34.51 -6.84 21.93
N GLY A 397 33.73 -6.84 20.85
CA GLY A 397 33.45 -5.68 19.99
C GLY A 397 34.60 -5.20 19.09
N GLY A 398 35.80 -5.79 19.19
CA GLY A 398 36.93 -5.48 18.32
C GLY A 398 36.91 -6.24 16.99
N PRO A 399 37.76 -5.85 16.01
CA PRO A 399 37.88 -6.56 14.73
C PRO A 399 38.40 -8.01 14.88
N ASP A 400 39.13 -8.27 15.96
CA ASP A 400 39.67 -9.60 16.32
C ASP A 400 38.82 -10.30 17.41
N GLU A 401 37.53 -9.98 17.52
CA GLU A 401 36.60 -10.64 18.44
C GLU A 401 36.46 -12.14 18.12
N ARG A 402 36.59 -12.99 19.15
CA ARG A 402 36.54 -14.46 19.04
C ARG A 402 35.69 -15.09 20.15
N LEU A 403 35.06 -16.21 19.81
CA LEU A 403 34.35 -17.07 20.74
C LEU A 403 35.03 -18.43 20.89
N SER A 404 35.01 -18.95 22.11
CA SER A 404 35.42 -20.32 22.41
C SER A 404 34.38 -20.99 23.29
N TRP A 405 33.94 -22.19 22.94
CA TRP A 405 33.01 -22.96 23.77
C TRP A 405 33.70 -23.48 25.03
N GLN A 406 33.01 -23.43 26.17
CA GLN A 406 33.47 -23.94 27.45
C GLN A 406 32.38 -24.82 28.07
N GLY A 407 32.69 -26.07 28.41
CA GLY A 407 31.76 -27.03 29.02
C GLY A 407 31.18 -28.06 28.04
N ALA A 408 30.21 -28.84 28.49
CA ALA A 408 29.55 -29.86 27.68
C ALA A 408 28.63 -29.24 26.60
N ASN A 409 28.16 -30.06 25.66
CA ASN A 409 27.14 -29.70 24.65
C ASN A 409 27.51 -28.53 23.73
N GLY A 410 28.81 -28.43 23.45
CA GLY A 410 29.35 -27.52 22.45
C GLY A 410 29.12 -27.96 21.02
N PRO A 411 29.61 -27.14 20.08
CA PRO A 411 29.51 -27.44 18.66
C PRO A 411 30.28 -28.70 18.30
N ASP A 412 29.74 -29.45 17.34
CA ASP A 412 30.38 -30.63 16.75
C ASP A 412 29.90 -30.82 15.30
N ALA A 413 30.12 -32.00 14.72
CA ALA A 413 29.74 -32.29 13.33
C ALA A 413 28.23 -32.25 13.07
N THR A 414 27.38 -32.30 14.10
CA THR A 414 25.92 -32.26 13.97
C THR A 414 25.26 -31.14 14.77
N ARG A 415 25.98 -30.55 15.74
CA ARG A 415 25.55 -29.37 16.52
C ARG A 415 26.23 -28.11 16.02
N GLY A 416 25.47 -27.25 15.37
CA GLY A 416 26.00 -25.99 14.84
C GLY A 416 26.17 -24.90 15.88
N ASN A 417 27.00 -23.92 15.54
CA ASN A 417 27.20 -22.71 16.34
C ASN A 417 26.11 -21.67 16.05
N ALA A 418 25.59 -21.05 17.11
CA ALA A 418 24.66 -19.93 17.04
C ALA A 418 24.81 -19.02 18.25
N ALA A 419 24.53 -17.73 18.08
CA ALA A 419 24.48 -16.75 19.16
C ALA A 419 23.05 -16.69 19.74
N TRP A 420 22.78 -17.42 20.82
CA TRP A 420 21.44 -17.53 21.42
C TRP A 420 21.48 -17.73 22.94
N GLY A 421 20.32 -17.68 23.60
CA GLY A 421 20.25 -17.71 25.07
C GLY A 421 20.83 -18.97 25.71
N GLY A 422 20.69 -20.14 25.09
CA GLY A 422 21.28 -21.40 25.57
C GLY A 422 22.81 -21.48 25.39
N ALA A 423 23.40 -20.58 24.61
CA ALA A 423 24.85 -20.47 24.44
C ALA A 423 25.51 -19.52 25.46
N VAL A 424 24.75 -18.94 26.39
CA VAL A 424 25.26 -18.08 27.47
C VAL A 424 25.72 -18.94 28.64
N ARG A 425 27.03 -18.94 28.90
CA ARG A 425 27.64 -19.73 29.99
C ARG A 425 27.14 -19.31 31.37
N LYS A 426 26.86 -20.28 32.24
CA LYS A 426 26.54 -20.04 33.66
C LYS A 426 27.50 -20.78 34.60
N ASP A 427 27.82 -20.15 35.73
CA ASP A 427 28.62 -20.74 36.80
C ASP A 427 27.79 -21.63 37.73
N ALA A 428 28.44 -22.24 38.73
CA ALA A 428 27.81 -23.15 39.68
C ALA A 428 26.67 -22.53 40.51
N LYS A 429 26.62 -21.19 40.61
CA LYS A 429 25.57 -20.43 41.30
C LYS A 429 24.51 -19.88 40.34
N GLY A 430 24.60 -20.21 39.05
CA GLY A 430 23.73 -19.68 37.99
C GLY A 430 24.10 -18.25 37.57
N GLY A 431 25.23 -17.71 38.02
CA GLY A 431 25.75 -16.41 37.60
C GLY A 431 26.36 -16.46 36.21
N VAL A 432 26.34 -15.34 35.49
CA VAL A 432 26.95 -15.23 34.15
C VAL A 432 28.39 -14.71 34.30
N PRO A 433 29.43 -15.51 33.99
CA PRO A 433 30.84 -15.11 34.11
C PRO A 433 31.19 -13.83 33.35
N ALA A 434 32.26 -13.14 33.75
CA ALA A 434 32.68 -11.86 33.18
C ALA A 434 32.90 -11.94 31.65
N ASP A 435 33.56 -13.00 31.21
CA ASP A 435 33.94 -13.36 29.85
C ASP A 435 32.85 -14.08 29.06
N ALA A 436 31.69 -14.39 29.65
CA ALA A 436 30.62 -15.07 28.90
C ALA A 436 29.99 -14.17 27.83
N LEU A 437 29.45 -14.78 26.78
CA LEU A 437 28.71 -14.07 25.73
C LEU A 437 27.44 -13.40 26.31
N LYS A 438 27.45 -12.07 26.38
CA LYS A 438 26.37 -11.26 26.99
C LYS A 438 25.62 -10.38 25.99
N GLN A 439 26.21 -10.17 24.82
CA GLN A 439 25.70 -9.28 23.77
C GLN A 439 25.91 -9.96 22.41
N ASN A 440 25.25 -9.42 21.39
CA ASN A 440 25.44 -9.85 20.01
C ASN A 440 26.92 -9.69 19.61
N PRO A 441 27.58 -10.78 19.18
CA PRO A 441 28.93 -10.71 18.63
C PRO A 441 28.91 -10.10 17.22
N ARG A 442 30.08 -9.86 16.63
CA ARG A 442 30.19 -9.50 15.20
C ARG A 442 29.48 -10.53 14.30
N GLY A 443 28.89 -10.06 13.20
CA GLY A 443 28.32 -10.96 12.19
C GLY A 443 29.37 -11.94 11.66
N GLY A 444 28.97 -13.19 11.44
CA GLY A 444 29.80 -14.27 10.92
C GLY A 444 30.91 -14.70 11.87
N ILE A 445 30.73 -14.53 13.19
CA ILE A 445 31.80 -14.79 14.18
C ILE A 445 32.33 -16.23 14.15
N PHE A 446 31.49 -17.19 13.78
CA PHE A 446 31.83 -18.61 13.77
C PHE A 446 32.50 -19.08 12.47
N ALA A 447 32.53 -18.26 11.42
CA ALA A 447 33.20 -18.59 10.16
C ALA A 447 34.72 -18.40 10.29
N THR A 448 35.46 -19.51 10.21
CA THR A 448 36.93 -19.57 10.29
C THR A 448 37.52 -20.05 8.97
N PRO A 449 38.84 -19.99 8.77
CA PRO A 449 39.45 -20.52 7.54
C PRO A 449 39.22 -22.03 7.36
N GLU A 450 38.92 -22.76 8.43
CA GLU A 450 38.71 -24.20 8.46
C GLU A 450 37.26 -24.63 8.73
N SER A 451 36.33 -23.68 8.92
CA SER A 451 34.94 -24.02 9.24
C SER A 451 34.22 -24.68 8.06
N ASP A 452 33.37 -25.66 8.37
CA ASP A 452 32.36 -26.17 7.46
C ASP A 452 31.00 -25.52 7.73
N ARG A 453 29.93 -25.98 7.07
CA ARG A 453 28.59 -25.41 7.21
C ARG A 453 28.07 -25.43 8.65
N VAL A 454 28.25 -26.55 9.36
CA VAL A 454 27.72 -26.75 10.72
C VAL A 454 28.52 -25.92 11.72
N VAL A 455 29.85 -25.98 11.65
CA VAL A 455 30.72 -25.20 12.52
C VAL A 455 30.56 -23.70 12.27
N ALA A 456 30.41 -23.26 11.02
CA ALA A 456 30.19 -21.85 10.73
C ALA A 456 28.80 -21.33 11.13
N GLY A 457 27.85 -22.22 11.46
CA GLY A 457 26.44 -21.86 11.62
C GLY A 457 25.83 -21.32 10.31
N ALA A 458 26.38 -21.71 9.16
CA ALA A 458 26.10 -21.09 7.87
C ALA A 458 24.90 -21.73 7.16
N SER A 459 24.21 -20.92 6.37
CA SER A 459 23.19 -21.38 5.44
C SER A 459 23.76 -22.25 4.33
N TYR A 460 22.90 -22.91 3.55
CA TYR A 460 23.29 -23.67 2.36
C TYR A 460 24.12 -22.87 1.35
N TRP A 461 23.85 -21.56 1.26
CA TRP A 461 24.51 -20.64 0.33
C TRP A 461 25.75 -19.96 0.93
N GLY A 462 26.04 -20.15 2.22
CA GLY A 462 27.12 -19.42 2.91
C GLY A 462 26.69 -18.05 3.47
N ILE A 463 25.38 -17.84 3.68
CA ILE A 463 24.84 -16.69 4.41
C ILE A 463 24.94 -17.00 5.91
N MET A 464 25.43 -16.05 6.70
CA MET A 464 25.72 -16.27 8.12
C MET A 464 24.57 -15.77 9.01
N ASP A 465 24.46 -16.39 10.19
CA ASP A 465 23.60 -15.94 11.29
C ASP A 465 22.09 -15.92 11.00
N LEU A 466 21.58 -16.84 10.17
CA LEU A 466 20.12 -17.00 9.98
C LEU A 466 19.44 -17.74 11.15
N SER A 467 20.21 -18.44 11.99
CA SER A 467 19.77 -19.03 13.26
C SER A 467 20.49 -18.34 14.42
N GLY A 468 19.82 -17.41 15.10
CA GLY A 468 20.37 -16.67 16.23
C GLY A 468 20.94 -15.30 15.86
N ASN A 469 21.73 -14.72 16.77
CA ASN A 469 22.16 -13.33 16.77
C ASN A 469 20.98 -12.36 16.95
N LEU A 470 20.39 -11.83 15.87
CA LEU A 470 19.14 -11.08 15.90
C LEU A 470 18.03 -11.79 15.11
N SER A 471 16.81 -11.70 15.63
CA SER A 471 15.65 -12.03 14.83
C SER A 471 15.50 -11.01 13.70
N GLU A 472 15.35 -11.48 12.47
CA GLU A 472 15.35 -10.61 11.29
C GLU A 472 13.93 -10.24 10.87
N ARG A 473 13.72 -8.97 10.51
CA ARG A 473 12.46 -8.50 9.94
C ARG A 473 12.28 -9.01 8.50
N VAL A 474 11.17 -9.70 8.25
CA VAL A 474 10.80 -10.24 6.93
C VAL A 474 9.38 -9.86 6.54
N VAL A 475 9.07 -9.79 5.25
CA VAL A 475 7.70 -9.59 4.74
C VAL A 475 6.91 -10.88 4.92
N THR A 476 5.79 -10.81 5.63
CA THR A 476 4.92 -11.97 5.93
C THR A 476 3.89 -12.21 4.83
N VAL A 477 3.60 -13.46 4.50
CA VAL A 477 2.45 -13.86 3.66
C VAL A 477 1.17 -14.00 4.47
N GLY A 478 1.30 -14.04 5.80
CA GLY A 478 0.23 -14.26 6.78
C GLY A 478 -0.89 -13.23 6.75
N ASN A 479 -0.66 -12.07 6.13
CA ASN A 479 -1.64 -10.99 6.08
C ASN A 479 -1.63 -10.22 4.76
N ILE A 480 -2.76 -9.57 4.48
CA ILE A 480 -2.94 -8.81 3.23
C ILE A 480 -1.93 -7.67 3.04
N ALA A 481 -1.43 -7.03 4.12
CA ALA A 481 -0.46 -5.95 4.01
C ALA A 481 0.88 -6.45 3.47
N GLY A 482 1.36 -7.60 3.93
CA GLY A 482 2.57 -8.24 3.43
C GLY A 482 2.38 -8.78 2.01
N ARG A 483 1.24 -9.41 1.69
CA ARG A 483 0.95 -9.95 0.33
C ARG A 483 0.87 -8.89 -0.78
N ARG A 484 0.69 -7.61 -0.42
CA ARG A 484 0.77 -6.48 -1.38
C ARG A 484 2.20 -6.11 -1.77
N PHE A 485 3.20 -6.65 -1.08
CA PHE A 485 4.60 -6.38 -1.39
C PHE A 485 4.95 -6.92 -2.79
N ALA A 486 5.39 -6.00 -3.63
CA ALA A 486 5.65 -6.23 -5.04
C ALA A 486 7.12 -6.55 -5.35
N GLY A 487 7.98 -6.67 -4.34
CA GLY A 487 9.41 -6.86 -4.55
C GLY A 487 10.16 -5.65 -5.10
N THR A 488 9.59 -4.44 -4.97
CA THR A 488 10.21 -3.20 -5.47
C THR A 488 11.43 -2.77 -4.65
N HIS A 489 12.47 -2.25 -5.31
CA HIS A 489 13.71 -1.78 -4.70
C HIS A 489 13.76 -0.27 -4.66
N GLY A 490 14.35 0.31 -3.61
CA GLY A 490 14.58 1.76 -3.57
C GLY A 490 13.31 2.63 -3.55
N ALA A 491 12.13 2.02 -3.64
CA ALA A 491 10.83 2.65 -3.50
C ALA A 491 10.21 2.16 -2.20
N TRP A 492 10.01 3.10 -1.28
CA TRP A 492 9.17 2.84 -0.12
C TRP A 492 7.71 2.79 -0.59
N PRO A 493 6.93 1.72 -0.34
CA PRO A 493 5.49 1.90 -0.33
C PRO A 493 5.16 2.96 0.73
N ALA A 494 4.17 3.81 0.50
CA ALA A 494 3.70 4.75 1.51
C ALA A 494 3.47 4.02 2.86
N PRO A 495 3.68 4.69 4.01
CA PRO A 495 3.61 4.03 5.32
C PRO A 495 2.27 3.33 5.46
N PHE A 496 2.28 2.00 5.53
CA PHE A 496 1.07 1.22 5.77
C PHE A 496 0.56 1.31 7.22
N ALA A 497 1.09 2.22 8.06
CA ALA A 497 0.50 2.53 9.36
C ALA A 497 0.99 3.86 9.93
N THR A 498 0.06 4.78 10.19
CA THR A 498 0.21 5.84 11.19
C THR A 498 -0.09 5.23 12.56
N ILE A 499 0.92 5.10 13.44
CA ILE A 499 0.66 4.87 14.86
C ILE A 499 -0.02 6.13 15.39
N GLY A 500 -1.31 6.03 15.73
CA GLY A 500 -2.01 7.06 16.48
C GLY A 500 -1.30 7.32 17.81
N LYS A 501 -1.06 8.59 18.15
CA LYS A 501 -0.62 8.95 19.50
C LYS A 501 -1.78 8.67 20.47
N GLY A 502 -1.68 7.59 21.25
CA GLY A 502 -2.52 7.36 22.43
C GLY A 502 -2.95 5.92 22.63
N GLY A 503 -2.38 5.27 23.65
CA GLY A 503 -3.02 4.33 24.60
C GLY A 503 -3.76 3.07 24.14
N ASP A 504 -4.61 3.12 23.12
CA ASP A 504 -5.62 2.10 22.87
C ASP A 504 -5.25 1.20 21.69
N LEU A 505 -4.41 0.21 21.98
CA LEU A 505 -4.20 -0.96 21.12
C LEU A 505 -5.27 -1.99 21.46
N ARG A 506 -6.21 -2.29 20.53
CA ARG A 506 -7.02 -3.53 20.48
C ARG A 506 -8.10 -3.44 19.38
N THR A 507 -7.81 -3.91 18.16
CA THR A 507 -8.74 -4.72 17.32
C THR A 507 -8.01 -5.65 16.33
N PRO A 508 -8.69 -6.68 15.77
CA PRO A 508 -8.17 -7.57 14.73
C PRO A 508 -8.00 -6.92 13.34
N GLU A 509 -7.95 -5.59 13.21
CA GLU A 509 -7.59 -4.91 11.95
C GLU A 509 -6.21 -4.25 12.01
N ASP A 510 -5.54 -4.37 13.16
CA ASP A 510 -4.11 -4.07 13.36
C ASP A 510 -3.19 -5.20 12.80
N TRP A 511 -3.54 -5.81 11.66
CA TRP A 511 -2.66 -6.74 10.93
C TRP A 511 -1.60 -5.91 10.21
N GLY A 512 -0.73 -5.35 11.05
CA GLY A 512 0.13 -4.24 10.72
C GLY A 512 1.33 -4.60 9.89
N TRP A 513 2.05 -3.54 9.50
CA TRP A 513 3.41 -3.49 8.94
C TRP A 513 3.69 -4.32 7.68
N GLY A 514 2.94 -5.40 7.39
CA GLY A 514 3.33 -6.42 6.41
C GLY A 514 4.60 -7.17 6.80
N PHE A 515 5.09 -7.02 8.04
CA PHE A 515 6.35 -7.57 8.52
C PHE A 515 6.16 -8.50 9.73
N GLY A 516 6.89 -9.61 9.71
CA GLY A 516 7.12 -10.52 10.82
C GLY A 516 8.59 -10.62 11.19
N THR A 517 8.93 -11.64 11.98
CA THR A 517 10.31 -11.96 12.35
C THR A 517 10.63 -13.43 12.15
N ARG A 518 11.86 -13.75 11.77
CA ARG A 518 12.39 -15.12 11.62
C ARG A 518 13.79 -15.23 12.21
N GLY A 519 14.24 -16.46 12.44
CA GLY A 519 15.63 -16.79 12.78
C GLY A 519 16.00 -16.79 14.27
N GLY A 520 15.20 -16.18 15.14
CA GLY A 520 15.50 -16.09 16.58
C GLY A 520 16.78 -15.29 16.87
N GLY A 521 17.15 -15.11 18.14
CA GLY A 521 18.28 -14.27 18.53
C GLY A 521 18.84 -14.54 19.92
N MET A 522 19.81 -13.72 20.33
CA MET A 522 20.60 -13.86 21.56
C MET A 522 19.82 -13.97 22.86
N ARG A 523 18.53 -13.60 22.89
CA ARG A 523 17.70 -13.67 24.10
C ARG A 523 16.60 -14.69 24.06
N ASP A 524 16.49 -15.43 22.96
CA ASP A 524 15.58 -16.55 22.88
C ASP A 524 16.15 -17.69 23.71
N GLY A 525 15.28 -18.25 24.54
CA GLY A 525 15.66 -19.22 25.56
C GLY A 525 15.40 -20.65 25.19
N GLU A 526 14.61 -20.83 24.14
CA GLU A 526 14.24 -22.11 23.58
C GLU A 526 14.83 -22.14 22.18
N ALA A 527 15.43 -23.27 21.82
CA ALA A 527 16.05 -23.45 20.51
C ALA A 527 15.00 -23.45 19.37
N THR A 528 13.73 -23.71 19.69
CA THR A 528 12.61 -23.72 18.73
C THR A 528 12.52 -22.42 17.93
N ALA A 529 12.67 -21.27 18.58
CA ALA A 529 12.60 -19.95 17.95
C ALA A 529 13.69 -19.69 16.89
N LEU A 530 14.74 -20.53 16.86
CA LEU A 530 15.84 -20.44 15.90
C LEU A 530 15.69 -21.39 14.70
N ARG A 531 14.68 -22.27 14.72
CA ARG A 531 14.43 -23.24 13.65
C ARG A 531 14.04 -22.54 12.36
N MET A 532 14.44 -23.11 11.23
CA MET A 532 14.21 -22.50 9.92
C MET A 532 12.74 -22.40 9.56
N SER A 533 11.91 -23.32 10.06
CA SER A 533 10.47 -23.35 9.80
C SER A 533 9.64 -22.53 10.81
N ASP A 534 10.24 -22.02 11.90
CA ASP A 534 9.52 -21.36 13.01
C ASP A 534 8.83 -20.06 12.59
N ARG A 535 7.50 -20.02 12.70
CA ARG A 535 6.69 -18.84 12.38
C ARG A 535 5.93 -18.32 13.60
N GLU A 536 6.36 -18.65 14.82
CA GLU A 536 5.68 -18.30 16.07
C GLU A 536 5.42 -16.77 16.17
N ALA A 537 6.38 -15.96 15.70
CA ALA A 537 6.33 -14.50 15.74
C ALA A 537 6.06 -13.83 14.37
N ILE A 538 5.57 -14.57 13.36
CA ILE A 538 5.47 -14.07 11.97
C ILE A 538 4.45 -12.94 11.77
N ASN A 539 3.44 -12.84 12.63
CA ASN A 539 2.46 -11.75 12.64
C ASN A 539 2.53 -10.94 13.95
N ALA A 540 3.67 -10.96 14.64
CA ALA A 540 3.88 -10.14 15.83
C ALA A 540 4.02 -8.66 15.45
N THR A 541 2.89 -7.95 15.32
CA THR A 541 2.81 -6.55 14.86
C THR A 541 2.85 -5.53 16.00
N ALA A 542 2.99 -5.97 17.25
CA ALA A 542 2.94 -5.06 18.39
C ALA A 542 4.13 -4.09 18.36
N PRO A 543 3.91 -2.76 18.26
CA PRO A 543 4.70 -1.88 19.10
C PRO A 543 4.25 -2.24 20.50
N LEU A 544 5.02 -3.06 21.23
CA LEU A 544 4.99 -2.90 22.67
C LEU A 544 5.33 -1.43 22.89
N LEU A 545 4.31 -0.67 23.30
CA LEU A 545 4.35 0.77 23.55
C LEU A 545 5.76 1.11 24.05
N PRO A 546 6.49 2.06 23.42
CA PRO A 546 7.83 2.44 23.88
C PRO A 546 7.86 2.77 25.39
N ALA A 547 6.71 3.16 25.94
CA ALA A 547 6.53 3.48 27.34
C ALA A 547 6.35 2.27 28.29
N ARG A 548 5.91 1.08 27.83
CA ARG A 548 5.47 -0.02 28.73
C ARG A 548 6.20 -1.35 28.63
N ASN A 549 6.97 -1.67 27.60
CA ASN A 549 7.78 -2.89 27.61
C ASN A 549 9.17 -2.68 26.97
N ARG A 550 10.12 -2.30 27.83
CA ARG A 550 11.49 -1.89 27.53
C ARG A 550 12.44 -3.05 27.18
N HIS A 551 11.92 -4.24 26.85
CA HIS A 551 12.72 -5.47 26.73
C HIS A 551 12.62 -6.19 25.37
N SER A 552 11.58 -5.95 24.54
CA SER A 552 11.32 -6.74 23.33
C SER A 552 12.04 -6.25 22.06
N ASN A 553 12.33 -4.96 21.93
CA ASN A 553 12.89 -4.41 20.68
C ASN A 553 14.41 -4.63 20.53
N GLN A 554 15.05 -5.20 21.56
CA GLN A 554 16.49 -5.40 21.67
C GLN A 554 16.97 -6.65 20.90
N GLN A 555 16.05 -7.43 20.32
CA GLN A 555 16.34 -8.67 19.58
C GLN A 555 16.15 -8.54 18.06
N PHE A 556 15.65 -7.41 17.54
CA PHE A 556 15.32 -7.27 16.13
C PHE A 556 16.42 -6.60 15.32
N GLY A 557 16.83 -7.29 14.25
CA GLY A 557 17.76 -6.82 13.23
C GLY A 557 17.12 -6.74 11.85
N PHE A 558 17.96 -6.58 10.83
CA PHE A 558 17.51 -6.51 9.44
C PHE A 558 18.53 -7.10 8.48
N ARG A 559 18.01 -7.73 7.43
CA ARG A 559 18.76 -8.16 6.25
C ARG A 559 18.03 -7.73 4.99
N GLY A 560 18.76 -7.06 4.11
CA GLY A 560 18.26 -6.64 2.80
C GLY A 560 18.56 -7.67 1.72
N VAL A 561 17.70 -7.72 0.72
CA VAL A 561 17.89 -8.51 -0.51
C VAL A 561 17.72 -7.61 -1.73
N ARG A 562 18.14 -8.09 -2.90
CA ARG A 562 17.90 -7.43 -4.20
C ARG A 562 17.73 -8.49 -5.28
N THR A 563 16.66 -8.39 -6.05
CA THR A 563 16.38 -9.31 -7.16
C THR A 563 17.51 -9.25 -8.19
N ALA A 564 18.00 -10.42 -8.65
CA ALA A 564 19.17 -10.48 -9.52
C ALA A 564 18.85 -10.12 -10.97
N THR A 565 17.70 -10.59 -11.47
CA THR A 565 17.19 -10.25 -12.79
C THR A 565 15.89 -9.46 -12.64
N ILE A 566 15.90 -8.20 -13.05
CA ILE A 566 14.65 -7.46 -13.22
C ILE A 566 14.06 -7.94 -14.55
N VAL A 567 13.03 -8.78 -14.47
CA VAL A 567 12.11 -8.94 -15.59
C VAL A 567 11.23 -7.70 -15.54
N PRO A 568 11.34 -6.76 -16.51
CA PRO A 568 10.39 -5.67 -16.59
C PRO A 568 9.04 -6.32 -16.80
N PHE A 569 8.20 -6.31 -15.78
CA PHE A 569 6.82 -6.70 -15.96
C PHE A 569 6.26 -5.67 -16.93
N GLU A 570 5.98 -6.08 -18.17
CA GLU A 570 5.15 -5.29 -19.07
C GLU A 570 3.82 -5.15 -18.35
N LEU A 571 3.66 -4.02 -17.69
CA LEU A 571 2.40 -3.63 -17.14
C LEU A 571 1.49 -3.48 -18.35
N LYS A 572 0.63 -4.48 -18.60
CA LYS A 572 -0.61 -4.19 -19.31
C LYS A 572 -1.18 -2.95 -18.62
N PRO A 573 -1.78 -1.99 -19.34
CA PRO A 573 -2.38 -0.80 -18.72
C PRO A 573 -3.32 -1.13 -17.54
N GLN A 574 -3.83 -2.38 -17.51
CA GLN A 574 -4.65 -3.03 -16.49
C GLN A 574 -3.93 -3.43 -15.19
N GLU A 575 -2.59 -3.47 -15.13
CA GLU A 575 -1.80 -3.99 -14.00
C GLU A 575 -0.79 -2.98 -13.42
N ARG A 576 -0.79 -1.72 -13.89
CA ARG A 576 -0.10 -0.57 -13.25
C ARG A 576 -0.66 -0.25 -11.85
N VAL A 577 -0.33 -1.09 -10.87
CA VAL A 577 -0.17 -0.62 -9.48
C VAL A 577 1.23 0.00 -9.39
N VAL A 578 1.32 1.24 -9.90
CA VAL A 578 2.48 2.09 -9.68
C VAL A 578 2.34 2.69 -8.28
N ALA A 579 2.98 2.03 -7.31
CA ALA A 579 3.59 2.79 -6.24
C ALA A 579 4.86 3.43 -6.83
N THR A 580 4.81 4.72 -7.17
CA THR A 580 6.04 5.51 -7.27
C THR A 580 5.93 6.76 -6.40
N PRO A 581 6.95 7.05 -5.58
CA PRO A 581 7.12 8.34 -4.93
C PRO A 581 7.31 9.46 -5.97
N PHE A 582 7.33 10.69 -5.46
CA PHE A 582 7.44 11.91 -6.24
C PHE A 582 8.77 12.04 -7.02
N SER A 583 8.64 12.55 -8.26
CA SER A 583 9.64 13.08 -9.22
C SER A 583 10.66 12.08 -9.80
N ASP A 584 10.94 12.01 -11.10
CA ASP A 584 11.44 13.09 -11.98
C ASP A 584 11.13 12.86 -13.48
N LYS A 585 10.95 13.98 -14.19
CA LYS A 585 11.03 14.20 -15.66
C LYS A 585 9.89 13.66 -16.56
N GLY A 586 8.96 14.57 -16.89
CA GLY A 586 8.59 14.77 -18.31
C GLY A 586 7.18 14.40 -18.81
N GLY A 587 6.26 13.88 -17.99
CA GLY A 587 4.89 13.55 -18.44
C GLY A 587 3.84 13.79 -17.36
N THR A 588 2.92 14.73 -17.60
CA THR A 588 1.96 15.24 -16.60
C THR A 588 0.76 14.31 -16.42
N VAL A 589 0.92 13.20 -15.68
CA VAL A 589 -0.20 12.45 -15.10
C VAL A 589 -0.50 13.04 -13.71
N LEU A 590 -1.73 13.53 -13.53
CA LEU A 590 -2.17 14.15 -12.29
C LEU A 590 -2.23 13.17 -11.14
N ARG A 591 -1.60 13.55 -10.04
CA ARG A 591 -1.91 13.03 -8.72
C ARG A 591 -3.28 13.57 -8.29
N PRO A 592 -4.24 12.75 -7.87
CA PRO A 592 -5.25 13.24 -6.95
C PRO A 592 -4.52 13.60 -5.63
N PRO A 593 -4.85 14.74 -5.01
CA PRO A 593 -4.11 15.18 -3.84
C PRO A 593 -4.25 14.21 -2.67
N SER A 594 -3.11 13.91 -2.07
CA SER A 594 -3.00 13.29 -0.75
C SER A 594 -3.46 14.30 0.32
N SER A 595 -4.54 13.97 1.03
CA SER A 595 -4.82 14.36 2.43
C SER A 595 -4.66 15.83 2.86
N GLY A 596 -4.84 16.79 1.94
CA GLY A 596 -4.90 18.22 2.25
C GLY A 596 -6.30 18.67 2.65
N TRP A 597 -6.76 18.26 3.84
CA TRP A 597 -8.12 18.45 4.37
C TRP A 597 -8.49 19.91 4.76
N GLU A 598 -7.80 20.89 4.18
CA GLU A 598 -8.16 22.32 4.26
C GLU A 598 -8.40 22.96 2.88
N ASN A 599 -8.33 22.24 1.73
CA ASN A 599 -8.37 22.95 0.43
C ASN A 599 -8.87 22.23 -0.84
N GLN A 600 -9.65 21.14 -0.81
CA GLN A 600 -9.84 20.33 -2.03
C GLN A 600 -11.30 20.04 -2.41
N CYS A 601 -11.73 20.73 -3.49
CA CYS A 601 -12.81 20.39 -4.43
C CYS A 601 -14.20 21.07 -4.29
N ALA A 602 -14.27 22.38 -4.04
CA ALA A 602 -15.44 23.16 -4.42
C ALA A 602 -15.10 23.98 -5.68
N VAL A 603 -15.90 23.84 -6.73
CA VAL A 603 -15.89 24.80 -7.84
C VAL A 603 -16.19 26.17 -7.24
N VAL A 604 -15.22 27.08 -7.27
CA VAL A 604 -15.40 28.44 -6.76
C VAL A 604 -15.95 29.28 -7.88
N ILE A 605 -17.10 29.90 -7.66
CA ILE A 605 -17.71 30.85 -8.57
C ILE A 605 -17.75 32.22 -7.92
N GLY A 606 -17.23 33.24 -8.62
CA GLY A 606 -17.18 34.62 -8.16
C GLY A 606 -17.63 35.61 -9.22
N ASN A 607 -17.72 36.88 -8.84
CA ASN A 607 -17.96 38.00 -9.76
C ASN A 607 -19.17 37.81 -10.69
N VAL A 608 -20.27 37.26 -10.15
CA VAL A 608 -21.49 36.99 -10.92
C VAL A 608 -22.24 38.29 -11.19
N THR A 609 -22.48 38.58 -12.47
CA THR A 609 -23.26 39.74 -12.93
C THR A 609 -24.21 39.31 -14.04
N ALA A 610 -25.42 39.88 -14.07
CA ALA A 610 -26.37 39.70 -15.16
C ALA A 610 -26.60 41.04 -15.87
N THR A 611 -26.56 41.04 -17.20
CA THR A 611 -26.79 42.24 -18.01
C THR A 611 -27.74 41.93 -19.17
N PRO A 612 -28.70 42.81 -19.51
CA PRO A 612 -29.51 42.65 -20.71
C PRO A 612 -28.63 42.54 -21.95
N ARG A 613 -28.95 41.59 -22.84
CA ARG A 613 -28.23 41.39 -24.11
C ARG A 613 -29.07 41.89 -25.27
N ASP A 614 -30.35 41.52 -25.30
CA ASP A 614 -31.36 41.99 -26.26
C ASP A 614 -32.76 41.89 -25.63
N ALA A 615 -33.82 42.08 -26.44
CA ALA A 615 -35.21 42.07 -25.96
C ALA A 615 -35.68 40.71 -25.40
N LYS A 616 -35.00 39.61 -25.71
CA LYS A 616 -35.39 38.23 -25.31
C LYS A 616 -34.34 37.55 -24.45
N THR A 617 -33.08 37.98 -24.48
CA THR A 617 -31.97 37.32 -23.79
C THR A 617 -31.15 38.26 -22.92
N ALA A 618 -30.48 37.68 -21.92
CA ALA A 618 -29.52 38.34 -21.05
C ALA A 618 -28.21 37.54 -20.98
N THR A 619 -27.11 38.22 -20.64
CA THR A 619 -25.79 37.59 -20.45
C THR A 619 -25.47 37.55 -18.96
N ILE A 620 -25.13 36.36 -18.45
CA ILE A 620 -24.55 36.17 -17.12
C ILE A 620 -23.04 36.01 -17.29
N SER A 621 -22.27 36.83 -16.61
CA SER A 621 -20.80 36.77 -16.54
C SER A 621 -20.36 36.36 -15.14
N PHE A 622 -19.35 35.50 -15.02
CA PHE A 622 -18.80 35.04 -13.74
C PHE A 622 -17.37 34.53 -13.91
N ASP A 623 -16.64 34.40 -12.79
CA ASP A 623 -15.35 33.72 -12.73
C ASP A 623 -15.54 32.32 -12.16
N VAL A 624 -14.80 31.34 -12.67
CA VAL A 624 -14.82 29.95 -12.20
C VAL A 624 -13.41 29.42 -11.98
N SER A 625 -13.21 28.73 -10.86
CA SER A 625 -11.92 28.09 -10.57
C SER A 625 -12.03 26.82 -9.72
N TRP A 626 -11.08 25.90 -9.92
CA TRP A 626 -10.82 24.77 -9.01
C TRP A 626 -9.41 24.19 -9.23
N ASN A 627 -8.88 23.51 -8.21
CA ASN A 627 -7.45 23.21 -8.09
C ASN A 627 -6.95 22.05 -8.97
N ASP A 628 -7.80 21.04 -9.25
CA ASP A 628 -7.37 19.77 -9.87
C ASP A 628 -8.24 19.41 -11.08
N SER A 629 -8.30 20.30 -12.07
CA SER A 629 -8.98 20.03 -13.34
C SER A 629 -8.11 19.25 -14.30
N TRP A 630 -8.72 18.37 -15.09
CA TRP A 630 -8.04 17.50 -16.03
C TRP A 630 -8.87 17.09 -17.23
N ARG A 631 -8.17 16.89 -18.35
CA ARG A 631 -8.72 16.30 -19.58
C ARG A 631 -7.65 15.43 -20.25
N SER A 632 -8.03 14.20 -20.58
CA SER A 632 -7.22 13.23 -21.32
C SER A 632 -7.94 12.82 -22.61
N GLU A 633 -7.35 11.90 -23.36
CA GLU A 633 -7.98 11.23 -24.51
C GLU A 633 -9.04 10.19 -24.12
N HIS A 634 -9.20 9.89 -22.82
CA HIS A 634 -10.11 8.85 -22.34
C HIS A 634 -11.25 9.37 -21.47
N ASN A 635 -11.05 10.47 -20.74
CA ASN A 635 -12.03 11.07 -19.85
C ASN A 635 -11.62 12.51 -19.48
N HIS A 636 -12.47 13.20 -18.71
CA HIS A 636 -12.19 14.52 -18.15
C HIS A 636 -13.03 14.81 -16.91
N ASP A 637 -12.61 15.81 -16.13
CA ASP A 637 -13.49 16.46 -15.16
C ASP A 637 -14.15 17.71 -15.75
N ALA A 638 -15.23 18.15 -15.10
CA ALA A 638 -15.95 19.36 -15.45
C ALA A 638 -16.60 19.98 -14.22
N ALA A 639 -17.03 21.23 -14.33
CA ALA A 639 -17.94 21.87 -13.40
C ALA A 639 -19.34 21.95 -14.02
N TRP A 640 -20.35 21.37 -13.40
CA TRP A 640 -21.75 21.66 -13.70
C TRP A 640 -22.15 22.97 -13.01
N VAL A 641 -22.48 23.97 -13.80
CA VAL A 641 -22.81 25.33 -13.34
C VAL A 641 -24.24 25.68 -13.72
N PHE A 642 -25.03 26.13 -12.74
CA PHE A 642 -26.40 26.60 -12.93
C PHE A 642 -26.70 27.80 -12.04
N PHE A 643 -27.81 28.50 -12.34
CA PHE A 643 -28.13 29.78 -11.72
C PHE A 643 -29.52 29.81 -11.09
N LYS A 644 -29.62 30.55 -9.99
CA LYS A 644 -30.87 30.90 -9.30
C LYS A 644 -30.96 32.43 -9.22
N ALA A 645 -32.15 32.97 -9.47
CA ALA A 645 -32.41 34.40 -9.55
C ALA A 645 -33.66 34.77 -8.72
N ARG A 646 -33.68 35.97 -8.15
CA ARG A 646 -34.87 36.55 -7.50
C ARG A 646 -34.93 38.05 -7.75
N SER A 647 -36.14 38.61 -7.84
CA SER A 647 -36.41 40.02 -8.14
C SER A 647 -36.47 40.92 -6.88
N GLY A 648 -35.65 40.63 -5.86
CA GLY A 648 -35.63 41.35 -4.58
C GLY A 648 -35.55 40.43 -3.36
N ASP A 649 -35.43 41.02 -2.17
CA ASP A 649 -35.43 40.31 -0.89
C ASP A 649 -36.50 40.93 0.04
N PRO A 650 -37.62 40.24 0.34
CA PRO A 650 -37.91 38.83 0.07
C PRO A 650 -38.63 38.59 -1.27
N ALA A 651 -38.07 37.74 -2.13
CA ALA A 651 -38.75 37.12 -3.27
C ALA A 651 -38.27 35.66 -3.42
N ALA A 652 -39.13 34.80 -3.97
CA ALA A 652 -38.80 33.39 -4.18
C ALA A 652 -37.70 33.25 -5.24
N TRP A 653 -36.73 32.34 -4.99
CA TRP A 653 -35.71 32.02 -5.97
C TRP A 653 -36.30 31.19 -7.10
N GLN A 654 -35.96 31.57 -8.33
CA GLN A 654 -36.35 30.89 -9.55
C GLN A 654 -35.12 30.38 -10.27
N HIS A 655 -35.27 29.27 -10.98
CA HIS A 655 -34.20 28.73 -11.80
C HIS A 655 -34.06 29.51 -13.10
N VAL A 656 -32.84 29.87 -13.45
CA VAL A 656 -32.57 30.57 -14.71
C VAL A 656 -32.36 29.54 -15.81
N LYS A 657 -33.22 29.57 -16.83
CA LYS A 657 -33.04 28.76 -18.03
C LYS A 657 -32.02 29.41 -18.96
N LEU A 658 -31.05 28.62 -19.40
CA LEU A 658 -30.08 29.02 -20.41
C LEU A 658 -30.70 29.01 -21.81
N VAL A 659 -30.05 29.69 -22.74
CA VAL A 659 -30.37 29.66 -24.17
C VAL A 659 -29.11 29.25 -24.91
N ALA A 660 -29.21 28.23 -25.77
CA ALA A 660 -28.10 27.77 -26.60
C ALA A 660 -28.62 27.27 -27.94
N ASP A 661 -27.88 27.56 -29.01
CA ASP A 661 -28.16 27.14 -30.39
C ASP A 661 -27.43 25.84 -30.80
N ARG A 662 -26.49 25.38 -29.97
CA ARG A 662 -25.67 24.17 -30.14
C ARG A 662 -25.15 23.69 -28.78
N VAL A 663 -24.66 22.46 -28.72
CA VAL A 663 -24.22 21.83 -27.45
C VAL A 663 -22.92 22.42 -26.94
N VAL A 664 -21.88 22.48 -27.77
CA VAL A 664 -20.55 22.94 -27.37
C VAL A 664 -20.30 24.35 -27.88
N ASN A 665 -19.88 25.23 -26.97
CA ASN A 665 -19.57 26.65 -27.19
C ASN A 665 -20.69 27.39 -27.97
N PRO A 666 -21.89 27.54 -27.37
CA PRO A 666 -23.01 28.18 -28.05
C PRO A 666 -22.78 29.65 -28.40
N THR A 667 -23.54 30.17 -29.36
CA THR A 667 -23.43 31.56 -29.80
C THR A 667 -23.69 32.52 -28.64
N GLY A 668 -22.78 33.46 -28.42
CA GLY A 668 -22.84 34.43 -27.33
C GLY A 668 -22.21 33.98 -26.01
N TYR A 669 -21.71 32.74 -25.95
CA TYR A 669 -20.91 32.23 -24.84
C TYR A 669 -19.43 32.54 -25.08
N GLY A 670 -18.65 32.61 -24.00
CA GLY A 670 -17.25 32.95 -24.12
C GLY A 670 -16.55 33.09 -22.77
N GLN A 671 -15.33 33.62 -22.81
CA GLN A 671 -14.50 33.93 -21.65
C GLN A 671 -13.55 35.08 -21.96
N ALA A 672 -12.95 35.69 -20.94
CA ALA A 672 -11.83 36.60 -21.16
C ALA A 672 -10.55 35.87 -21.60
N ASP A 673 -9.67 36.62 -22.25
CA ASP A 673 -8.28 36.22 -22.49
C ASP A 673 -7.44 36.31 -21.21
N GLY A 674 -6.42 35.46 -21.10
CA GLY A 674 -5.48 35.43 -19.96
C GLY A 674 -5.72 34.36 -18.89
N GLY A 675 -6.69 33.44 -19.08
CA GLY A 675 -6.96 32.30 -18.19
C GLY A 675 -6.89 30.94 -18.89
N THR A 676 -7.26 29.88 -18.17
CA THR A 676 -7.45 28.53 -18.76
C THR A 676 -8.56 28.58 -19.80
N LYS A 677 -8.31 28.06 -20.99
CA LYS A 677 -9.34 27.94 -22.04
C LYS A 677 -10.30 26.80 -21.70
N VAL A 678 -11.60 27.08 -21.75
CA VAL A 678 -12.66 26.14 -21.39
C VAL A 678 -13.65 25.92 -22.53
N ASP A 679 -14.17 24.70 -22.61
CA ASP A 679 -15.38 24.40 -23.38
C ASP A 679 -16.60 24.66 -22.49
N LEU A 680 -17.61 25.33 -23.04
CA LEU A 680 -18.89 25.61 -22.42
C LEU A 680 -19.94 24.72 -23.06
N ILE A 681 -20.45 23.75 -22.32
CA ILE A 681 -21.28 22.67 -22.83
C ILE A 681 -22.67 22.80 -22.24
N VAL A 682 -23.66 23.15 -23.07
CA VAL A 682 -25.07 23.20 -22.67
C VAL A 682 -25.76 21.97 -23.24
N PRO A 683 -26.24 21.02 -22.41
CA PRO A 683 -26.96 19.87 -22.92
C PRO A 683 -28.18 20.30 -23.75
N ASP A 684 -28.46 19.57 -24.82
CA ASP A 684 -29.64 19.78 -25.66
C ASP A 684 -30.85 19.05 -25.08
N GLY A 685 -32.03 19.25 -25.69
CA GLY A 685 -33.28 18.61 -25.28
C GLY A 685 -34.11 19.39 -24.24
N PRO A 686 -35.29 18.88 -23.88
CA PRO A 686 -36.28 19.57 -23.05
C PRO A 686 -35.82 19.86 -21.61
N ASP A 687 -34.81 19.15 -21.12
CA ASP A 687 -34.17 19.26 -19.81
C ASP A 687 -32.75 19.87 -19.86
N GLY A 688 -32.27 20.16 -21.07
CA GLY A 688 -30.89 20.53 -21.38
C GLY A 688 -30.45 21.92 -20.87
N PHE A 689 -31.37 22.88 -20.93
CA PHE A 689 -31.13 24.30 -20.63
C PHE A 689 -31.14 24.67 -19.13
N THR A 690 -30.90 23.71 -18.25
CA THR A 690 -30.90 23.89 -16.79
C THR A 690 -29.52 24.26 -16.23
N GLY A 691 -28.48 24.23 -17.06
CA GLY A 691 -27.12 24.59 -16.67
C GLY A 691 -26.13 24.26 -17.78
N ALA A 692 -24.84 24.44 -17.49
CA ALA A 692 -23.75 24.17 -18.42
C ALA A 692 -22.61 23.40 -17.73
N PHE A 693 -21.98 22.47 -18.43
CA PHE A 693 -20.68 21.93 -18.04
C PHE A 693 -19.57 22.83 -18.52
N ILE A 694 -18.57 23.06 -17.67
CA ILE A 694 -17.34 23.79 -17.98
C ILE A 694 -16.18 22.82 -17.82
N ARG A 695 -15.46 22.52 -18.89
CA ARG A 695 -14.26 21.64 -18.87
C ARG A 695 -13.08 22.34 -19.54
N ARG A 696 -11.85 21.84 -19.35
CA ARG A 696 -10.70 22.29 -20.15
C ARG A 696 -10.95 22.06 -21.65
N ALA A 697 -10.67 23.09 -22.46
CA ALA A 697 -10.83 23.01 -23.91
C ALA A 697 -9.77 22.10 -24.58
N ALA A 698 -8.59 21.95 -23.98
CA ALA A 698 -7.52 21.10 -24.48
C ALA A 698 -7.10 20.06 -23.43
N PRO A 699 -6.51 18.92 -23.85
CA PRO A 699 -5.90 17.97 -22.93
C PRO A 699 -4.87 18.65 -22.02
N GLY A 700 -4.86 18.27 -20.75
CA GLY A 700 -4.01 18.90 -19.76
C GLY A 700 -4.55 18.79 -18.34
N SER A 701 -3.81 19.36 -17.41
CA SER A 701 -3.93 19.09 -16.00
C SER A 701 -3.48 20.26 -15.12
N GLY A 702 -4.01 20.36 -13.90
CA GLY A 702 -3.59 21.32 -12.88
C GLY A 702 -4.75 22.18 -12.34
N PRO A 703 -4.52 23.43 -11.91
CA PRO A 703 -5.60 24.35 -11.59
C PRO A 703 -6.30 24.84 -12.87
N LEU A 704 -7.63 25.03 -12.80
CA LEU A 704 -8.40 25.73 -13.82
C LEU A 704 -8.85 27.05 -13.25
N ASN A 705 -8.52 28.13 -13.94
CA ASN A 705 -8.94 29.49 -13.61
C ASN A 705 -9.44 30.14 -14.89
N ALA A 706 -10.75 30.39 -14.99
CA ALA A 706 -11.36 31.06 -16.13
C ALA A 706 -12.16 32.27 -15.63
N SER A 707 -11.81 33.45 -16.14
CA SER A 707 -12.42 34.72 -15.75
C SER A 707 -13.39 35.23 -16.81
N ARG A 708 -14.44 35.94 -16.37
CA ARG A 708 -15.52 36.49 -17.22
C ARG A 708 -16.06 35.45 -18.20
N VAL A 709 -16.30 34.24 -17.71
CA VAL A 709 -17.07 33.24 -18.44
C VAL A 709 -18.48 33.78 -18.65
N THR A 710 -18.95 33.79 -19.88
CA THR A 710 -20.28 34.30 -20.24
C THR A 710 -21.19 33.19 -20.72
N VAL A 711 -22.41 33.16 -20.18
CA VAL A 711 -23.51 32.30 -20.64
C VAL A 711 -24.74 33.16 -20.96
N VAL A 712 -25.59 32.68 -21.86
CA VAL A 712 -26.81 33.39 -22.31
C VAL A 712 -28.04 32.74 -21.67
N CYS A 713 -28.95 33.56 -21.14
CA CYS A 713 -30.20 33.10 -20.54
C CYS A 713 -31.41 33.87 -21.06
N ASP A 714 -32.61 33.37 -20.75
CA ASP A 714 -33.86 34.09 -20.99
C ASP A 714 -33.88 35.41 -20.19
N ALA A 715 -34.15 36.54 -20.88
CA ALA A 715 -34.20 37.85 -20.24
C ALA A 715 -35.27 37.93 -19.15
N ASN A 716 -36.39 37.22 -19.30
CA ASN A 716 -37.46 37.22 -18.30
C ASN A 716 -37.03 36.62 -16.96
N ALA A 717 -36.03 35.73 -16.96
CA ALA A 717 -35.51 35.13 -15.74
C ALA A 717 -34.67 36.10 -14.88
N VAL A 718 -34.24 37.23 -15.45
CA VAL A 718 -33.35 38.21 -14.80
C VAL A 718 -33.81 39.67 -14.99
N LYS A 719 -35.01 39.91 -15.56
CA LYS A 719 -35.51 41.22 -15.97
C LYS A 719 -35.57 42.29 -14.86
N ASP A 720 -35.69 41.86 -13.61
CA ASP A 720 -35.85 42.74 -12.44
C ASP A 720 -34.58 42.74 -11.54
N ILE A 721 -33.45 42.25 -12.04
CA ILE A 721 -32.16 42.21 -11.32
C ILE A 721 -31.30 43.37 -11.83
N ALA A 722 -30.95 44.33 -10.97
CA ALA A 722 -30.00 45.38 -11.38
C ALA A 722 -28.59 44.77 -11.57
N ALA A 723 -27.81 45.34 -12.49
CA ALA A 723 -26.49 44.80 -12.88
C ALA A 723 -25.50 44.64 -11.70
N ASP A 724 -25.72 45.37 -10.60
CA ASP A 724 -24.92 45.40 -9.38
C ASP A 724 -25.64 44.81 -8.14
N SER A 725 -26.82 44.18 -8.31
CA SER A 725 -27.62 43.60 -7.22
C SER A 725 -26.95 42.38 -6.58
N LYS A 726 -25.94 42.63 -5.73
CA LYS A 726 -25.30 41.62 -4.89
C LYS A 726 -26.38 40.88 -4.09
N GLY A 727 -26.53 39.58 -4.35
CA GLY A 727 -27.48 38.71 -3.63
C GLY A 727 -28.83 38.45 -4.32
N SER A 728 -29.05 38.94 -5.55
CA SER A 728 -30.25 38.66 -6.36
C SER A 728 -30.05 37.56 -7.42
N ILE A 729 -28.79 37.22 -7.72
CA ILE A 729 -28.41 36.06 -8.53
C ILE A 729 -27.36 35.22 -7.79
N ARG A 730 -27.51 33.89 -7.84
CA ARG A 730 -26.56 32.91 -7.31
C ARG A 730 -26.15 31.96 -8.42
N ALA A 731 -24.85 31.76 -8.56
CA ALA A 731 -24.27 30.72 -9.40
C ALA A 731 -23.81 29.57 -8.49
N ILE A 732 -24.18 28.34 -8.83
CA ILE A 732 -23.79 27.14 -8.08
C ILE A 732 -22.97 26.26 -8.99
N GLY A 733 -21.79 25.84 -8.51
CA GLY A 733 -20.88 24.94 -9.20
C GLY A 733 -20.76 23.59 -8.52
N ILE A 734 -20.88 22.51 -9.28
CA ILE A 734 -20.73 21.13 -8.81
C ILE A 734 -19.63 20.46 -9.64
N GLN A 735 -18.61 19.92 -9.00
CA GLN A 735 -17.57 19.19 -9.72
C GLN A 735 -18.07 17.81 -10.17
N MET A 736 -17.83 17.48 -11.43
CA MET A 736 -18.31 16.29 -12.12
C MET A 736 -17.15 15.58 -12.80
N VAL A 737 -17.31 14.29 -13.06
CA VAL A 737 -16.39 13.44 -13.83
C VAL A 737 -17.17 12.82 -14.98
N TYR A 738 -16.61 12.91 -16.18
CA TYR A 738 -17.15 12.22 -17.35
C TYR A 738 -16.84 10.73 -17.27
N VAL A 739 -17.89 9.91 -17.27
CA VAL A 739 -17.84 8.44 -17.37
C VAL A 739 -18.16 8.08 -18.84
N PRO A 740 -17.18 7.56 -19.59
CA PRO A 740 -17.36 7.24 -21.00
C PRO A 740 -18.39 6.15 -21.27
N GLU A 741 -18.91 6.15 -22.50
CA GLU A 741 -19.73 5.07 -23.03
C GLU A 741 -18.89 3.80 -23.18
N GLY A 742 -19.51 2.64 -22.98
CA GLY A 742 -18.86 1.37 -23.26
C GLY A 742 -19.20 0.25 -22.27
N PRO A 743 -18.70 -0.97 -22.57
CA PRO A 743 -19.02 -2.17 -21.84
C PRO A 743 -18.34 -2.22 -20.46
N PHE A 744 -19.01 -2.85 -19.51
CA PHE A 744 -18.53 -3.04 -18.14
C PHE A 744 -19.15 -4.30 -17.53
N SER A 745 -18.62 -4.74 -16.39
CA SER A 745 -19.09 -5.93 -15.69
C SER A 745 -19.88 -5.55 -14.42
N LEU A 746 -20.96 -6.27 -14.16
CA LEU A 746 -21.76 -6.24 -12.94
C LEU A 746 -21.43 -7.45 -12.07
N GLY A 747 -21.25 -7.22 -10.78
CA GLY A 747 -20.79 -8.23 -9.84
C GLY A 747 -19.27 -8.40 -9.84
N ALA A 748 -18.77 -9.01 -8.77
CA ALA A 748 -17.33 -9.21 -8.51
C ALA A 748 -16.93 -10.69 -8.50
N GLY A 749 -17.89 -11.60 -8.52
CA GLY A 749 -17.64 -13.05 -8.56
C GLY A 749 -17.13 -13.66 -7.25
N GLY A 750 -17.18 -12.89 -6.16
CA GLY A 750 -16.73 -13.30 -4.84
C GLY A 750 -17.87 -13.54 -3.85
N PRO A 751 -17.58 -13.43 -2.54
CA PRO A 751 -18.55 -13.62 -1.47
C PRO A 751 -19.48 -12.41 -1.24
N GLU A 752 -19.65 -11.51 -2.23
CA GLU A 752 -20.56 -10.37 -2.13
C GLU A 752 -22.02 -10.80 -2.04
N VAL A 753 -22.71 -10.29 -1.02
CA VAL A 753 -24.06 -10.71 -0.70
C VAL A 753 -25.06 -10.03 -1.63
N GLY A 754 -25.89 -10.85 -2.29
CA GLY A 754 -26.89 -10.39 -3.25
C GLY A 754 -26.33 -9.83 -4.57
N SER A 755 -25.03 -9.97 -4.79
CA SER A 755 -24.37 -9.43 -5.98
C SER A 755 -25.00 -9.89 -7.29
N PHE A 756 -24.91 -9.01 -8.29
CA PHE A 756 -25.21 -9.38 -9.67
C PHE A 756 -24.26 -10.47 -10.15
N HIS A 757 -24.78 -11.41 -10.92
CA HIS A 757 -23.99 -12.45 -11.57
C HIS A 757 -24.69 -12.90 -12.85
N GLN A 758 -23.93 -13.49 -13.75
CA GLN A 758 -24.47 -14.23 -14.88
C GLN A 758 -24.95 -15.60 -14.38
N HIS A 759 -26.22 -15.92 -14.63
CA HIS A 759 -26.76 -17.22 -14.23
C HIS A 759 -26.10 -18.36 -15.04
N THR A 760 -25.62 -19.36 -14.33
CA THR A 760 -25.00 -20.60 -14.83
C THR A 760 -25.95 -21.80 -14.59
N ASP A 761 -25.46 -23.03 -14.45
CA ASP A 761 -26.28 -24.23 -14.15
C ASP A 761 -26.85 -24.30 -12.72
N GLY A 762 -26.93 -23.15 -12.04
CA GLY A 762 -27.53 -23.00 -10.70
C GLY A 762 -26.56 -23.27 -9.54
N THR A 763 -25.32 -23.70 -9.81
CA THR A 763 -24.31 -23.98 -8.77
C THR A 763 -23.26 -22.88 -8.62
N ASP A 764 -22.95 -22.16 -9.70
CA ASP A 764 -21.89 -21.15 -9.74
C ASP A 764 -22.45 -19.71 -9.75
N ARG A 765 -22.24 -18.98 -8.65
CA ARG A 765 -22.57 -17.54 -8.49
C ARG A 765 -21.36 -16.63 -8.66
N SER A 766 -20.21 -17.19 -9.04
CA SER A 766 -18.93 -16.48 -9.13
C SER A 766 -18.70 -15.78 -10.46
N LYS A 767 -19.59 -15.94 -11.45
CA LYS A 767 -19.41 -15.33 -12.77
C LYS A 767 -20.06 -13.94 -12.86
N PRO A 768 -19.29 -12.85 -13.02
CA PRO A 768 -19.86 -11.52 -13.25
C PRO A 768 -20.65 -11.44 -14.57
N TYR A 769 -21.65 -10.57 -14.63
CA TYR A 769 -22.44 -10.33 -15.84
C TYR A 769 -21.85 -9.19 -16.66
N ARG A 770 -21.61 -9.37 -17.96
CA ARG A 770 -21.06 -8.33 -18.84
C ARG A 770 -22.17 -7.57 -19.56
N VAL A 771 -22.27 -6.26 -19.31
CA VAL A 771 -23.08 -5.35 -20.13
C VAL A 771 -22.26 -5.00 -21.38
N THR A 772 -22.79 -5.31 -22.56
CA THR A 772 -22.04 -5.23 -23.84
C THR A 772 -22.56 -4.16 -24.79
N GLY A 773 -23.77 -3.66 -24.57
CA GLY A 773 -24.43 -2.67 -25.42
C GLY A 773 -25.59 -2.00 -24.71
N PRO A 774 -26.15 -0.93 -25.29
CA PRO A 774 -27.38 -0.32 -24.77
C PRO A 774 -28.58 -1.21 -25.14
N GLY A 775 -29.53 -1.36 -24.22
CA GLY A 775 -30.79 -2.06 -24.53
C GLY A 775 -31.35 -2.86 -23.36
N PRO A 776 -32.42 -3.65 -23.59
CA PRO A 776 -33.00 -4.44 -22.53
C PRO A 776 -32.02 -5.55 -22.08
N ILE A 777 -31.89 -5.75 -20.77
CA ILE A 777 -31.05 -6.81 -20.18
C ILE A 777 -31.96 -7.91 -19.67
N PRO A 778 -31.96 -9.12 -20.28
CA PRO A 778 -32.78 -10.23 -19.81
C PRO A 778 -32.40 -10.67 -18.40
N THR A 779 -33.38 -10.83 -17.51
CA THR A 779 -33.19 -11.28 -16.13
C THR A 779 -33.84 -12.64 -15.91
N GLY A 780 -33.17 -13.50 -15.15
CA GLY A 780 -33.75 -14.78 -14.78
C GLY A 780 -32.73 -15.89 -14.59
N LYS A 781 -33.26 -17.08 -14.34
CA LYS A 781 -32.48 -18.29 -14.04
C LYS A 781 -32.17 -19.14 -15.27
N LYS A 782 -32.20 -18.55 -16.47
CA LYS A 782 -31.72 -19.21 -17.69
C LYS A 782 -30.24 -18.88 -17.91
N GLN A 783 -29.51 -19.84 -18.48
CA GLN A 783 -28.08 -19.69 -18.75
C GLN A 783 -27.79 -18.39 -19.52
N GLY A 784 -26.86 -17.59 -19.00
CA GLY A 784 -26.44 -16.34 -19.63
C GLY A 784 -27.27 -15.10 -19.29
N GLN A 785 -28.36 -15.23 -18.52
CA GLN A 785 -29.16 -14.09 -18.07
C GLN A 785 -28.57 -13.44 -16.81
N LEU A 786 -28.93 -12.17 -16.57
CA LEU A 786 -28.54 -11.47 -15.35
C LEU A 786 -29.38 -11.98 -14.17
N TRP A 787 -28.74 -12.29 -13.06
CA TRP A 787 -29.41 -12.71 -11.83
C TRP A 787 -28.80 -12.07 -10.58
N ALA A 788 -29.63 -11.93 -9.54
CA ALA A 788 -29.23 -11.47 -8.21
C ALA A 788 -30.16 -12.13 -7.18
N GLY A 789 -29.58 -12.60 -6.07
CA GLY A 789 -30.33 -13.23 -4.97
C GLY A 789 -31.26 -12.26 -4.24
N ASN A 790 -32.21 -12.80 -3.48
CA ASN A 790 -33.21 -12.00 -2.77
C ASN A 790 -32.64 -11.41 -1.45
N HIS A 791 -32.10 -10.19 -1.54
CA HIS A 791 -31.69 -9.38 -0.40
C HIS A 791 -32.32 -7.99 -0.51
N GLY A 792 -33.64 -7.93 -0.29
CA GLY A 792 -34.42 -6.70 -0.26
C GLY A 792 -35.05 -6.29 -1.60
N GLY A 793 -34.74 -6.92 -2.73
CA GLY A 793 -35.40 -6.61 -4.01
C GLY A 793 -34.93 -7.49 -5.17
N PRO A 794 -35.56 -8.65 -5.42
CA PRO A 794 -35.09 -9.60 -6.42
C PRO A 794 -35.30 -9.08 -7.84
N LEU A 795 -34.45 -9.54 -8.77
CA LEU A 795 -34.78 -9.47 -10.19
C LEU A 795 -35.96 -10.40 -10.48
N VAL A 796 -36.79 -10.04 -11.46
CA VAL A 796 -37.91 -10.88 -11.88
C VAL A 796 -37.38 -12.04 -12.72
N ASP A 797 -37.69 -13.28 -12.33
CA ASP A 797 -37.32 -14.45 -13.12
C ASP A 797 -38.11 -14.49 -14.43
N GLY A 798 -37.41 -14.53 -15.57
CA GLY A 798 -38.01 -14.38 -16.89
C GLY A 798 -38.41 -12.95 -17.25
N GLY A 799 -37.96 -11.95 -16.48
CA GLY A 799 -38.15 -10.53 -16.76
C GLY A 799 -37.02 -9.90 -17.59
N GLU A 800 -36.99 -8.56 -17.58
CA GLU A 800 -35.89 -7.77 -18.13
C GLU A 800 -35.70 -6.47 -17.36
N ILE A 801 -34.49 -5.93 -17.36
CA ILE A 801 -34.25 -4.50 -17.12
C ILE A 801 -34.55 -3.79 -18.44
N PRO A 802 -35.59 -2.93 -18.54
CA PRO A 802 -36.01 -2.34 -19.81
C PRO A 802 -34.96 -1.36 -20.34
N ALA A 803 -34.89 -1.19 -21.67
CA ALA A 803 -33.98 -0.24 -22.32
C ALA A 803 -34.15 1.23 -21.89
N ALA A 804 -35.32 1.59 -21.35
CA ALA A 804 -35.57 2.93 -20.82
C ALA A 804 -34.91 3.17 -19.45
N TYR A 805 -34.56 2.10 -18.72
CA TYR A 805 -33.84 2.20 -17.46
C TYR A 805 -32.35 2.45 -17.76
N PRO A 806 -31.70 3.44 -17.11
CA PRO A 806 -30.27 3.68 -17.32
C PRO A 806 -29.41 2.50 -16.89
N ASP A 807 -28.95 1.71 -17.87
CA ASP A 807 -28.17 0.49 -17.71
C ASP A 807 -26.67 0.76 -17.47
N GLY A 808 -26.25 2.02 -17.52
CA GLY A 808 -24.88 2.46 -17.41
C GLY A 808 -24.05 2.33 -18.68
N TYR A 809 -24.52 1.71 -19.76
CA TYR A 809 -23.72 1.60 -21.00
C TYR A 809 -23.43 2.98 -21.60
N ALA A 810 -24.42 3.86 -21.64
CA ALA A 810 -24.30 5.23 -22.12
C ALA A 810 -23.30 6.07 -21.31
N HIS A 811 -22.80 7.15 -21.91
CA HIS A 811 -21.92 8.12 -21.25
C HIS A 811 -22.71 9.07 -20.33
N PHE A 812 -22.14 9.42 -19.19
CA PHE A 812 -22.76 10.34 -18.23
C PHE A 812 -21.71 11.11 -17.42
N TYR A 813 -22.10 12.24 -16.85
CA TYR A 813 -21.34 12.94 -15.83
C TYR A 813 -21.79 12.50 -14.45
N CYS A 814 -20.86 12.06 -13.62
CA CYS A 814 -21.10 11.76 -12.21
C CYS A 814 -20.54 12.86 -11.32
N MET A 815 -21.27 13.28 -10.28
CA MET A 815 -20.70 14.12 -9.24
C MET A 815 -19.41 13.50 -8.70
N LYS A 816 -18.32 14.27 -8.70
CA LYS A 816 -17.00 13.78 -8.27
C LYS A 816 -17.01 13.40 -6.80
N PHE A 817 -17.75 14.15 -5.98
CA PHE A 817 -17.93 13.89 -4.55
C PHE A 817 -19.42 13.95 -4.19
N GLN A 818 -19.81 13.36 -3.07
CA GLN A 818 -21.14 13.47 -2.51
C GLN A 818 -21.50 14.95 -2.22
N ILE A 819 -22.80 15.26 -2.15
CA ILE A 819 -23.31 16.62 -1.85
C ILE A 819 -22.57 17.18 -0.63
N SER A 820 -21.88 18.30 -0.76
CA SER A 820 -21.17 18.93 0.37
C SER A 820 -22.12 19.71 1.30
N PRO A 821 -21.76 19.93 2.58
CA PRO A 821 -22.54 20.79 3.47
C PRO A 821 -22.74 22.21 2.93
N ALA A 822 -21.74 22.77 2.23
CA ALA A 822 -21.85 24.08 1.60
C ALA A 822 -22.90 24.10 0.49
N GLN A 823 -22.86 23.12 -0.42
CA GLN A 823 -23.86 22.98 -1.48
C GLN A 823 -25.27 22.77 -0.91
N TYR A 824 -25.41 21.98 0.16
CA TYR A 824 -26.71 21.76 0.80
C TYR A 824 -27.22 23.03 1.53
N ALA A 825 -26.34 23.81 2.15
CA ALA A 825 -26.70 25.11 2.74
C ALA A 825 -27.15 26.11 1.67
N ASP A 826 -26.45 26.17 0.52
CA ASP A 826 -26.87 26.99 -0.62
C ASP A 826 -28.24 26.57 -1.17
N PHE A 827 -28.50 25.27 -1.25
CA PHE A 827 -29.81 24.73 -1.60
C PHE A 827 -30.89 25.24 -0.63
N LEU A 828 -30.74 25.02 0.68
CA LEU A 828 -31.73 25.43 1.69
C LEU A 828 -31.97 26.95 1.69
N ASN A 829 -30.93 27.76 1.48
CA ASN A 829 -31.03 29.22 1.37
C ASN A 829 -31.78 29.71 0.13
N THR A 830 -32.08 28.82 -0.83
CA THR A 830 -32.87 29.14 -2.02
C THR A 830 -34.32 28.63 -1.96
N LEU A 831 -34.71 27.94 -0.89
CA LEU A 831 -36.06 27.41 -0.73
C LEU A 831 -36.98 28.39 0.01
N ASP A 832 -38.29 28.16 -0.12
CA ASP A 832 -39.26 28.75 0.80
C ASP A 832 -38.94 28.33 2.25
N PRO A 833 -39.07 29.21 3.26
CA PRO A 833 -38.71 28.89 4.64
C PRO A 833 -39.37 27.62 5.20
N LYS A 834 -40.61 27.31 4.81
CA LYS A 834 -41.29 26.08 5.24
C LYS A 834 -40.65 24.85 4.60
N GLN A 835 -40.37 24.92 3.30
CA GLN A 835 -39.70 23.82 2.57
C GLN A 835 -38.26 23.59 3.06
N ALA A 836 -37.55 24.66 3.41
CA ALA A 836 -36.22 24.60 4.01
C ALA A 836 -36.27 23.96 5.40
N GLU A 837 -37.28 24.31 6.21
CA GLU A 837 -37.47 23.74 7.55
C GLU A 837 -37.82 22.24 7.50
N GLU A 838 -38.66 21.80 6.55
CA GLU A 838 -38.98 20.37 6.33
C GLU A 838 -37.74 19.52 5.97
N ARG A 839 -36.76 20.14 5.31
CA ARG A 839 -35.52 19.51 4.83
C ARG A 839 -34.32 19.72 5.75
N TYR A 840 -34.49 20.55 6.77
CA TYR A 840 -33.49 20.82 7.79
C TYR A 840 -33.76 19.94 9.01
N ALA A 841 -32.93 18.90 9.19
CA ALA A 841 -33.08 17.97 10.32
C ALA A 841 -32.81 18.61 11.69
N GLY A 842 -32.10 19.74 11.74
CA GLY A 842 -31.80 20.48 12.97
C GLY A 842 -30.82 19.76 13.92
N TYR A 843 -29.61 20.30 14.07
CA TYR A 843 -28.65 19.80 15.08
C TYR A 843 -29.26 19.75 16.49
N GLU A 844 -30.15 20.69 16.80
CA GLU A 844 -30.74 20.90 18.13
C GLU A 844 -31.94 19.99 18.43
N ARG A 845 -32.48 19.25 17.45
CA ARG A 845 -33.74 18.50 17.59
C ARG A 845 -33.60 16.98 17.80
N CYS A 846 -32.38 16.44 17.86
CA CYS A 846 -32.16 15.01 18.08
C CYS A 846 -31.86 14.67 19.56
N ALA A 847 -32.91 14.29 20.31
CA ALA A 847 -32.81 13.91 21.73
C ALA A 847 -32.59 12.40 21.99
N LEU A 848 -32.52 11.56 20.94
CA LEU A 848 -32.26 10.12 21.06
C LEU A 848 -31.04 9.74 20.22
N ASN A 849 -30.09 9.06 20.86
CA ASN A 849 -28.78 8.59 20.39
C ASN A 849 -27.63 9.60 20.38
N THR A 850 -26.81 9.50 21.42
CA THR A 850 -25.34 9.66 21.44
C THR A 850 -24.59 8.76 20.42
N VAL A 851 -25.32 8.05 19.54
CA VAL A 851 -24.85 7.20 18.43
C VAL A 851 -25.38 7.72 17.07
N VAL A 852 -26.20 8.77 17.06
CA VAL A 852 -26.71 9.43 15.85
C VAL A 852 -26.03 10.79 15.80
N TYR A 853 -24.78 10.78 15.36
CA TYR A 853 -24.02 12.01 15.25
C TYR A 853 -24.17 12.63 13.87
N SER A 854 -24.88 13.77 13.84
CA SER A 854 -24.28 14.98 13.28
C SER A 854 -23.21 15.46 14.28
N GLY A 855 -21.97 15.04 14.08
CA GLY A 855 -20.96 15.05 15.15
C GLY A 855 -19.70 14.29 14.81
N VAL A 856 -18.81 14.73 13.94
CA VAL A 856 -17.84 15.83 14.13
C VAL A 856 -17.36 16.36 12.75
N ASN A 857 -18.00 15.91 11.66
CA ASN A 857 -17.52 16.12 10.29
C ASN A 857 -18.63 16.72 9.37
N GLY A 858 -18.56 18.02 9.04
CA GLY A 858 -19.27 18.68 7.93
C GLY A 858 -20.76 18.93 8.21
N ARG A 859 -21.15 20.12 8.66
CA ARG A 859 -22.55 20.39 9.08
C ARG A 859 -23.15 21.61 8.43
N VAL A 860 -24.48 21.58 8.23
CA VAL A 860 -25.31 22.76 7.94
C VAL A 860 -25.89 23.27 9.25
N LEU A 861 -25.73 24.57 9.51
CA LEU A 861 -26.17 25.26 10.71
C LEU A 861 -27.20 26.33 10.33
N LYS A 862 -28.29 26.43 11.08
CA LYS A 862 -29.23 27.54 10.96
C LYS A 862 -28.75 28.69 11.85
N ASP A 863 -28.58 29.88 11.26
CA ASP A 863 -28.21 31.08 12.00
C ASP A 863 -29.43 31.69 12.72
N PRO A 864 -29.22 32.56 13.72
CA PRO A 864 -30.32 33.21 14.45
C PRO A 864 -31.23 34.12 13.60
N LYS A 865 -30.79 34.50 12.39
CA LYS A 865 -31.56 35.31 11.44
C LYS A 865 -32.36 34.45 10.45
N GLY A 866 -32.29 33.13 10.56
CA GLY A 866 -33.01 32.17 9.73
C GLY A 866 -32.26 31.68 8.49
N GLY A 867 -31.03 32.15 8.24
CA GLY A 867 -30.19 31.69 7.15
C GLY A 867 -29.49 30.37 7.46
N TYR A 868 -29.03 29.66 6.44
CA TYR A 868 -28.26 28.42 6.57
C TYR A 868 -26.79 28.66 6.23
N THR A 869 -25.90 28.21 7.09
CA THR A 869 -24.44 28.26 6.90
C THR A 869 -23.87 26.85 6.97
N SER A 870 -22.60 26.68 6.64
CA SER A 870 -21.95 25.38 6.79
C SER A 870 -20.59 25.49 7.47
N THR A 871 -20.20 24.42 8.15
CA THR A 871 -18.83 24.24 8.67
C THR A 871 -18.18 23.02 8.02
N PRO A 872 -16.93 23.12 7.54
CA PRO A 872 -16.18 21.97 7.07
C PRO A 872 -16.03 20.92 8.18
N GLY A 873 -15.92 19.64 7.80
CA GLY A 873 -15.69 18.57 8.77
C GLY A 873 -14.26 18.44 9.26
N ARG A 874 -14.06 17.81 10.44
CA ARG A 874 -12.73 17.35 10.86
C ARG A 874 -12.32 16.07 10.11
N GLN A 875 -11.04 15.75 10.24
CA GLN A 875 -10.21 14.75 9.54
C GLN A 875 -10.78 13.34 9.20
N ARG A 876 -11.92 12.88 9.74
CA ARG A 876 -12.27 11.43 9.78
C ARG A 876 -13.57 10.99 9.08
N GLY A 877 -14.28 11.89 8.39
CA GLY A 877 -15.61 11.58 7.81
C GLY A 877 -15.64 11.40 6.29
N GLY A 878 -14.55 11.71 5.60
CA GLY A 878 -14.59 11.88 4.14
C GLY A 878 -15.46 13.07 3.70
N PRO A 879 -15.55 13.32 2.38
CA PRO A 879 -16.36 14.40 1.82
C PRO A 879 -17.86 14.09 1.91
N GLY A 880 -18.68 15.15 1.97
CA GLY A 880 -20.15 15.07 1.86
C GLY A 880 -20.95 15.50 3.10
N CYS A 881 -22.24 15.71 2.89
CA CYS A 881 -23.27 16.01 3.87
C CYS A 881 -23.93 14.68 4.28
N PHE A 882 -23.94 14.42 5.58
CA PHE A 882 -24.47 13.20 6.17
C PHE A 882 -25.95 13.32 6.52
N GLY A 883 -26.66 12.19 6.61
CA GLY A 883 -28.03 12.17 7.11
C GLY A 883 -29.07 12.62 6.10
N LEU A 884 -28.77 12.55 4.80
CA LEU A 884 -29.73 12.89 3.76
C LEU A 884 -30.72 11.73 3.55
N SER A 885 -32.01 12.00 3.68
CA SER A 885 -33.05 11.04 3.26
C SER A 885 -33.08 10.92 1.73
N TRP A 886 -33.85 9.95 1.21
CA TRP A 886 -34.14 9.90 -0.24
C TRP A 886 -34.71 11.22 -0.73
N ALA A 887 -35.72 11.74 -0.02
CA ALA A 887 -36.40 12.98 -0.40
C ALA A 887 -35.45 14.17 -0.42
N ASP A 888 -34.50 14.27 0.52
CA ASP A 888 -33.51 15.35 0.56
C ASP A 888 -32.59 15.29 -0.67
N GLY A 889 -31.98 14.13 -0.92
CA GLY A 889 -31.05 13.93 -2.04
C GLY A 889 -31.71 14.06 -3.40
N ALA A 890 -32.87 13.41 -3.61
CA ALA A 890 -33.62 13.51 -4.84
C ALA A 890 -34.12 14.94 -5.10
N THR A 891 -34.59 15.66 -4.07
CA THR A 891 -34.99 17.06 -4.25
C THR A 891 -33.79 17.93 -4.61
N PHE A 892 -32.64 17.72 -3.98
CA PHE A 892 -31.40 18.43 -4.34
C PHE A 892 -31.02 18.18 -5.80
N ALA A 893 -31.08 16.94 -6.27
CA ALA A 893 -30.83 16.60 -7.67
C ALA A 893 -31.80 17.31 -8.61
N ALA A 894 -33.10 17.25 -8.30
CA ALA A 894 -34.14 17.91 -9.09
C ALA A 894 -33.87 19.43 -9.19
N TRP A 895 -33.51 20.05 -8.06
CA TRP A 895 -33.19 21.47 -7.95
C TRP A 895 -31.90 21.87 -8.67
N ALA A 896 -30.91 20.97 -8.71
CA ALA A 896 -29.63 21.16 -9.38
C ALA A 896 -29.67 20.80 -10.88
N GLY A 897 -30.79 20.26 -11.39
CA GLY A 897 -30.86 19.75 -12.76
C GLY A 897 -30.08 18.44 -12.95
N LEU A 898 -29.89 17.66 -11.90
CA LEU A 898 -29.27 16.33 -11.94
C LEU A 898 -30.36 15.25 -11.83
N ARG A 899 -29.96 13.98 -11.81
CA ARG A 899 -30.82 12.83 -11.51
C ARG A 899 -30.13 11.84 -10.55
N PRO A 900 -30.89 10.96 -9.88
CA PRO A 900 -30.33 9.82 -9.16
C PRO A 900 -29.52 8.88 -10.08
N MET A 901 -28.53 8.22 -9.50
CA MET A 901 -27.74 7.18 -10.17
C MET A 901 -28.42 5.81 -10.03
N THR A 902 -28.36 4.96 -11.06
CA THR A 902 -28.76 3.55 -10.93
C THR A 902 -27.66 2.71 -10.29
N GLU A 903 -28.02 1.56 -9.75
CA GLU A 903 -27.02 0.64 -9.18
C GLU A 903 -26.07 0.01 -10.22
N LEU A 904 -26.51 -0.03 -11.49
CA LEU A 904 -25.67 -0.43 -12.63
C LEU A 904 -24.65 0.68 -12.97
N GLU A 905 -25.12 1.93 -13.02
CA GLU A 905 -24.26 3.10 -13.22
C GLU A 905 -23.23 3.28 -12.10
N LEU A 906 -23.59 2.95 -10.86
CA LEU A 906 -22.66 2.94 -9.73
C LEU A 906 -21.50 1.99 -9.95
N GLU A 907 -21.79 0.73 -10.31
CA GLU A 907 -20.75 -0.26 -10.58
C GLU A 907 -19.86 0.18 -11.75
N LYS A 908 -20.41 0.78 -12.81
CA LYS A 908 -19.58 1.35 -13.90
C LYS A 908 -18.77 2.56 -13.47
N ALA A 909 -19.36 3.48 -12.70
CA ALA A 909 -18.70 4.70 -12.24
C ALA A 909 -17.51 4.41 -11.32
N VAL A 910 -17.51 3.27 -10.62
CA VAL A 910 -16.38 2.85 -9.78
C VAL A 910 -15.45 1.89 -10.54
N ARG A 911 -15.98 0.81 -11.13
CA ARG A 911 -15.18 -0.24 -11.78
C ARG A 911 -14.59 0.19 -13.12
N GLY A 912 -15.37 0.89 -13.94
CA GLY A 912 -15.01 1.18 -15.32
C GLY A 912 -14.86 -0.11 -16.16
N PRO A 913 -13.90 -0.16 -17.10
CA PRO A 913 -13.69 -1.32 -17.97
C PRO A 913 -12.87 -2.43 -17.28
N ARG A 914 -12.50 -2.26 -16.00
CA ARG A 914 -11.71 -3.22 -15.24
C ARG A 914 -12.44 -4.55 -15.12
N ASP A 915 -11.66 -5.63 -15.13
CA ASP A 915 -12.19 -6.94 -14.79
C ASP A 915 -12.59 -6.95 -13.30
N PRO A 916 -13.72 -7.59 -12.95
CA PRO A 916 -14.13 -7.64 -11.56
C PRO A 916 -13.19 -8.47 -10.70
N VAL A 917 -12.97 -8.00 -9.48
CA VAL A 917 -12.12 -8.68 -8.48
C VAL A 917 -12.99 -9.01 -7.28
N PRO A 918 -13.04 -10.27 -6.80
CA PRO A 918 -13.71 -10.63 -5.56
C PRO A 918 -13.31 -9.73 -4.39
N GLU A 919 -14.30 -9.35 -3.58
CA GLU A 919 -14.22 -8.38 -2.50
C GLU A 919 -13.77 -6.99 -2.96
N GLU A 920 -14.27 -6.53 -4.12
CA GLU A 920 -13.82 -5.26 -4.71
C GLU A 920 -14.06 -4.06 -3.77
N LEU A 921 -12.95 -3.41 -3.40
CA LEU A 921 -12.87 -2.19 -2.62
C LEU A 921 -11.92 -1.22 -3.34
N GLY A 922 -12.16 0.10 -3.25
CA GLY A 922 -11.16 1.09 -3.65
C GLY A 922 -11.70 2.26 -4.47
N HIS A 923 -10.77 3.02 -5.05
CA HIS A 923 -11.05 4.23 -5.82
C HIS A 923 -11.72 3.93 -7.16
N SER A 924 -12.52 4.89 -7.63
CA SER A 924 -13.08 4.84 -8.97
C SER A 924 -11.98 4.87 -10.05
N TYR A 925 -12.13 4.02 -11.06
CA TYR A 925 -11.31 4.03 -12.27
C TYR A 925 -11.34 5.38 -12.99
N TRP A 926 -12.49 6.04 -13.01
CA TRP A 926 -12.71 7.29 -13.73
C TRP A 926 -12.27 8.54 -12.96
N GLY A 927 -11.85 8.39 -11.69
CA GLY A 927 -11.51 9.52 -10.82
C GLY A 927 -12.72 10.12 -10.08
N VAL A 928 -13.84 9.38 -9.99
CA VAL A 928 -14.93 9.72 -9.07
C VAL A 928 -14.43 9.52 -7.62
N GLY A 929 -14.37 10.60 -6.86
CA GLY A 929 -13.86 10.62 -5.48
C GLY A 929 -14.83 10.03 -4.46
N GLY A 930 -14.48 10.03 -3.18
CA GLY A 930 -15.36 9.55 -2.09
C GLY A 930 -15.57 8.04 -2.02
N PHE A 931 -14.85 7.25 -2.85
CA PHE A 931 -14.71 5.80 -2.72
C PHE A 931 -13.27 5.52 -2.28
N GLY A 932 -13.06 5.24 -0.99
CA GLY A 932 -11.74 5.12 -0.36
C GLY A 932 -11.63 3.85 0.47
N GLY A 933 -11.66 2.69 -0.18
CA GLY A 933 -11.73 1.37 0.46
C GLY A 933 -10.44 0.82 1.06
N VAL A 934 -9.50 1.66 1.50
CA VAL A 934 -8.23 1.20 2.09
C VAL A 934 -8.07 1.53 3.58
N ASP A 935 -8.96 2.34 4.16
CA ASP A 935 -8.86 2.79 5.56
C ASP A 935 -10.01 2.30 6.45
N TRP A 936 -9.66 1.97 7.71
CA TRP A 936 -10.57 1.76 8.84
C TRP A 936 -11.55 2.93 9.07
N ASP A 937 -11.29 4.11 8.51
CA ASP A 937 -12.22 5.25 8.56
C ASP A 937 -13.51 5.04 7.75
N ALA A 938 -13.56 4.05 6.84
CA ALA A 938 -14.82 3.60 6.22
C ALA A 938 -15.83 3.05 7.26
N PHE A 939 -15.35 2.57 8.42
CA PHE A 939 -16.18 2.12 9.55
C PHE A 939 -16.52 3.22 10.56
N LYS A 940 -15.75 4.32 10.61
CA LYS A 940 -15.83 5.34 11.68
C LYS A 940 -16.38 6.69 11.26
N GLY A 941 -16.91 6.81 10.04
CA GLY A 941 -17.54 8.04 9.60
C GLY A 941 -17.44 8.34 8.11
N ASP A 942 -16.77 7.53 7.29
CA ASP A 942 -16.88 7.63 5.82
C ASP A 942 -17.68 6.47 5.22
N PRO A 943 -19.01 6.44 5.43
CA PRO A 943 -19.86 5.49 4.76
C PRO A 943 -19.77 5.76 3.26
N GLN A 944 -19.21 4.78 2.56
CA GLN A 944 -19.19 4.67 1.11
C GLN A 944 -20.60 4.45 0.53
N CYS A 945 -21.64 4.65 1.34
CA CYS A 945 -23.03 4.39 1.00
C CYS A 945 -23.48 5.33 -0.11
N GLU A 946 -23.97 4.73 -1.19
CA GLU A 946 -24.63 5.45 -2.26
C GLU A 946 -26.10 5.06 -2.31
N ARG A 947 -26.97 6.06 -2.39
CA ARG A 947 -28.40 5.87 -2.62
C ARG A 947 -28.64 5.80 -4.12
N THR A 948 -29.02 4.62 -4.58
CA THR A 948 -29.23 4.34 -6.00
C THR A 948 -30.69 4.04 -6.27
N VAL A 949 -31.14 4.31 -7.49
CA VAL A 949 -32.33 3.64 -8.03
C VAL A 949 -31.92 2.21 -8.34
N THR A 950 -32.71 1.24 -7.94
CA THR A 950 -32.33 -0.17 -8.02
C THR A 950 -33.15 -0.91 -9.05
N ALA A 951 -32.61 -2.00 -9.57
CA ALA A 951 -33.25 -2.84 -10.57
C ALA A 951 -34.32 -3.76 -9.94
N CYS A 952 -35.11 -3.26 -8.99
CA CYS A 952 -36.31 -3.94 -8.48
C CYS A 952 -37.54 -3.49 -9.27
N ALA A 953 -38.63 -4.27 -9.24
CA ALA A 953 -39.81 -3.98 -10.07
C ALA A 953 -40.32 -2.51 -9.98
N PRO A 954 -40.43 -1.87 -8.80
CA PRO A 954 -40.78 -0.45 -8.73
C PRO A 954 -39.69 0.49 -9.26
N GLY A 955 -38.42 0.16 -9.07
CA GLY A 955 -37.29 0.98 -9.55
C GLY A 955 -37.12 0.95 -11.06
N LEU A 956 -37.57 -0.12 -11.73
CA LEU A 956 -37.55 -0.23 -13.20
C LEU A 956 -38.50 0.75 -13.92
N HIS A 957 -39.37 1.47 -13.18
CA HIS A 957 -40.14 2.58 -13.75
C HIS A 957 -39.30 3.83 -14.03
N PHE A 958 -38.11 3.93 -13.43
CA PHE A 958 -37.19 5.05 -13.64
C PHE A 958 -36.64 5.07 -15.06
N LYS A 959 -36.85 6.20 -15.75
CA LYS A 959 -36.45 6.40 -17.15
C LYS A 959 -35.22 7.30 -17.28
N GLY A 960 -34.61 7.67 -16.15
CA GLY A 960 -33.44 8.56 -16.14
C GLY A 960 -33.74 9.99 -16.58
N THR A 961 -34.98 10.48 -16.39
CA THR A 961 -35.27 11.91 -16.62
C THR A 961 -34.45 12.78 -15.67
N HIS A 962 -34.19 14.04 -16.05
CA HIS A 962 -33.44 14.98 -15.21
C HIS A 962 -34.35 15.95 -14.46
N GLY A 963 -33.82 16.47 -13.35
CA GLY A 963 -34.37 17.64 -12.70
C GLY A 963 -34.51 18.84 -13.64
N LEU A 964 -35.55 19.64 -13.43
CA LEU A 964 -35.81 20.86 -14.20
C LEU A 964 -35.49 22.14 -13.42
N GLY A 965 -34.63 22.03 -12.41
CA GLY A 965 -34.23 23.14 -11.56
C GLY A 965 -35.25 23.50 -10.48
N SER A 966 -36.23 22.64 -10.22
CA SER A 966 -37.28 22.81 -9.20
C SER A 966 -37.16 21.75 -8.11
N THR A 967 -37.91 21.90 -7.02
CA THR A 967 -37.98 20.88 -5.96
C THR A 967 -38.95 19.73 -6.27
N ALA A 968 -39.65 19.78 -7.40
CA ALA A 968 -40.58 18.72 -7.80
C ALA A 968 -39.80 17.57 -8.43
N LEU A 969 -40.04 16.36 -7.92
CA LEU A 969 -39.45 15.15 -8.49
C LEU A 969 -40.18 14.79 -9.80
N PRO A 970 -39.46 14.44 -10.88
CA PRO A 970 -40.08 13.84 -12.05
C PRO A 970 -40.91 12.59 -11.72
N ALA A 971 -41.94 12.33 -12.51
CA ALA A 971 -42.93 11.28 -12.22
C ALA A 971 -42.37 9.86 -12.30
N ASP A 972 -41.29 9.64 -13.06
CA ASP A 972 -40.61 8.35 -13.18
C ASP A 972 -39.61 8.09 -12.06
N TRP A 973 -39.30 9.09 -11.21
CA TRP A 973 -38.39 8.89 -10.09
C TRP A 973 -39.08 8.18 -8.93
N PRO A 974 -38.36 7.36 -8.14
CA PRO A 974 -38.82 6.97 -6.82
C PRO A 974 -39.24 8.22 -6.03
N GLN A 975 -40.46 8.20 -5.49
CA GLN A 975 -41.04 9.36 -4.81
C GLN A 975 -40.52 9.46 -3.37
N ALA A 976 -41.10 10.34 -2.56
CA ALA A 976 -40.64 10.60 -1.19
C ALA A 976 -40.68 9.37 -0.26
N ASP A 977 -41.45 8.34 -0.62
CA ASP A 977 -41.51 7.04 0.07
C ASP A 977 -40.31 6.13 -0.24
N ALA A 978 -39.42 6.53 -1.16
CA ALA A 978 -38.23 5.81 -1.58
C ALA A 978 -38.52 4.46 -2.27
N VAL A 979 -39.77 4.19 -2.68
CA VAL A 979 -40.15 2.93 -3.34
C VAL A 979 -39.49 2.83 -4.72
N GLY A 980 -38.66 1.80 -4.92
CA GLY A 980 -37.82 1.66 -6.13
C GLY A 980 -36.39 2.20 -5.99
N SER A 981 -36.01 2.66 -4.79
CA SER A 981 -34.64 3.02 -4.45
C SER A 981 -34.05 2.05 -3.42
N GLY A 982 -32.73 2.10 -3.24
CA GLY A 982 -32.03 1.33 -2.24
C GLY A 982 -30.67 1.91 -1.91
N VAL A 983 -29.91 1.18 -1.10
CA VAL A 983 -28.58 1.58 -0.67
C VAL A 983 -27.55 0.54 -1.11
N ARG A 984 -26.47 1.00 -1.73
CA ARG A 984 -25.30 0.21 -2.12
C ARG A 984 -24.09 0.66 -1.29
N CYS A 985 -23.07 -0.21 -1.20
CA CYS A 985 -21.81 0.11 -0.51
C CYS A 985 -21.99 0.52 0.97
N THR A 986 -22.81 -0.23 1.71
CA THR A 986 -23.29 0.15 3.05
C THR A 986 -22.67 -0.65 4.20
N HIS A 987 -22.58 -0.02 5.38
CA HIS A 987 -22.09 -0.64 6.62
C HIS A 987 -23.18 -1.49 7.30
N TYR A 988 -22.76 -2.63 7.87
CA TYR A 988 -23.60 -3.54 8.63
C TYR A 988 -23.57 -3.09 10.09
N SER A 989 -24.69 -2.74 10.73
CA SER A 989 -24.73 -2.56 12.18
C SER A 989 -25.77 -3.51 12.77
N SER A 990 -25.54 -3.98 14.00
CA SER A 990 -26.52 -4.82 14.74
C SER A 990 -27.90 -4.16 14.80
N VAL A 991 -27.95 -2.84 14.92
CA VAL A 991 -29.19 -2.04 14.93
C VAL A 991 -29.92 -2.07 13.59
N ASN A 992 -29.20 -2.06 12.46
CA ASN A 992 -29.80 -2.16 11.12
C ASN A 992 -30.27 -3.58 10.82
N LEU A 993 -29.54 -4.61 11.26
CA LEU A 993 -29.88 -6.02 11.07
C LEU A 993 -31.09 -6.47 11.91
N GLU A 994 -31.22 -5.99 13.15
CA GLU A 994 -32.36 -6.31 14.01
C GLU A 994 -33.68 -5.69 13.53
N ARG A 995 -33.64 -4.50 12.95
CA ARG A 995 -34.82 -3.83 12.35
C ARG A 995 -35.37 -4.56 11.12
N LEU A 996 -34.57 -5.42 10.49
CA LEU A 996 -34.87 -6.06 9.19
C LEU A 996 -35.13 -7.56 9.27
N ARG A 997 -35.27 -8.11 10.50
CA ARG A 997 -35.64 -9.52 10.71
C ARG A 997 -36.96 -9.83 9.98
N GLY A 998 -36.91 -10.73 9.00
CA GLY A 998 -38.06 -11.21 8.22
C GLY A 998 -38.26 -10.58 6.84
N ALA A 999 -37.51 -9.54 6.46
CA ALA A 999 -37.58 -8.88 5.14
C ALA A 999 -36.46 -9.30 4.17
N VAL A 1000 -35.46 -10.05 4.66
CA VAL A 1000 -34.30 -10.54 3.91
C VAL A 1000 -34.15 -12.04 4.14
N ASP A 1001 -33.76 -12.79 3.12
CA ASP A 1001 -33.36 -14.18 3.31
C ASP A 1001 -32.10 -14.18 4.18
N ALA A 1002 -32.15 -14.89 5.32
CA ALA A 1002 -31.06 -14.92 6.27
C ALA A 1002 -29.79 -15.38 5.54
N PRO A 1003 -28.68 -14.60 5.54
CA PRO A 1003 -27.44 -15.09 4.98
C PRO A 1003 -27.08 -16.36 5.76
N GLY A 1004 -26.77 -17.45 5.05
CA GLY A 1004 -26.28 -18.71 5.64
C GLY A 1004 -24.94 -18.57 6.37
N PHE A 1005 -24.57 -17.35 6.75
CA PHE A 1005 -23.32 -16.94 7.36
C PHE A 1005 -23.50 -16.27 8.73
N PHE A 1006 -24.73 -15.95 9.19
CA PHE A 1006 -24.93 -15.29 10.49
C PHE A 1006 -26.27 -15.64 11.16
N GLN A 1007 -26.22 -16.42 12.24
CA GLN A 1007 -27.21 -16.41 13.31
C GLN A 1007 -26.51 -16.15 14.65
N PRO A 1008 -26.65 -14.97 15.28
CA PRO A 1008 -25.90 -14.65 16.49
C PRO A 1008 -26.83 -14.49 17.70
N ASN A 1009 -26.56 -15.28 18.74
CA ASN A 1009 -27.01 -14.98 20.11
C ASN A 1009 -26.07 -14.00 20.82
N ASN A 1010 -25.03 -13.48 20.16
CA ASN A 1010 -24.12 -12.46 20.68
C ASN A 1010 -23.45 -11.70 19.52
N ILE A 1011 -24.09 -10.65 19.01
CA ILE A 1011 -23.43 -9.73 18.08
C ILE A 1011 -22.55 -8.80 18.90
N THR A 1012 -21.24 -9.03 18.89
CA THR A 1012 -20.28 -7.97 19.24
C THR A 1012 -20.02 -7.13 17.98
N SER A 1013 -19.79 -5.84 18.15
CA SER A 1013 -19.63 -4.84 17.08
C SER A 1013 -18.42 -5.04 16.13
N PHE A 1014 -17.79 -6.22 16.12
CA PHE A 1014 -16.50 -6.50 15.47
C PHE A 1014 -16.55 -7.55 14.34
N GLU A 1015 -17.71 -8.11 14.03
CA GLU A 1015 -17.90 -9.18 13.02
C GLU A 1015 -18.63 -8.70 11.74
N LEU A 1016 -18.62 -7.39 11.49
CA LEU A 1016 -19.42 -6.78 10.43
C LEU A 1016 -18.60 -6.74 9.11
N PRO A 1017 -19.07 -7.34 7.99
CA PRO A 1017 -18.32 -7.34 6.73
C PRO A 1017 -18.03 -5.91 6.23
N ARG A 1018 -16.94 -5.73 5.47
CA ARG A 1018 -16.61 -4.46 4.82
C ARG A 1018 -17.68 -4.12 3.77
N ALA A 1019 -17.96 -2.83 3.55
CA ALA A 1019 -18.84 -2.38 2.47
C ALA A 1019 -18.19 -2.61 1.10
N ARG A 1020 -18.53 -3.68 0.38
CA ARG A 1020 -17.98 -3.99 -0.95
C ARG A 1020 -18.82 -3.37 -2.05
N LEU A 1021 -18.19 -3.03 -3.18
CA LEU A 1021 -18.87 -2.38 -4.31
C LEU A 1021 -20.09 -3.18 -4.81
N SER A 1022 -19.93 -4.50 -4.94
CA SER A 1022 -20.95 -5.39 -5.48
C SER A 1022 -21.91 -5.97 -4.44
N ASP A 1023 -21.82 -5.55 -3.16
CA ASP A 1023 -22.84 -5.91 -2.17
C ASP A 1023 -24.19 -5.25 -2.50
N ARG A 1024 -25.27 -6.04 -2.49
CA ARG A 1024 -26.63 -5.65 -2.89
C ARG A 1024 -27.67 -5.95 -1.79
N LEU A 1025 -27.27 -5.75 -0.53
CA LEU A 1025 -28.06 -6.14 0.65
C LEU A 1025 -29.31 -5.31 0.93
N PHE A 1026 -29.25 -4.00 0.64
CA PHE A 1026 -30.36 -3.06 0.83
C PHE A 1026 -30.87 -2.53 -0.51
N ALA A 1027 -30.70 -3.30 -1.59
CA ALA A 1027 -31.01 -2.83 -2.93
C ALA A 1027 -32.50 -2.86 -3.29
N GLY A 1028 -33.40 -3.26 -2.39
CA GLY A 1028 -34.81 -2.92 -2.57
C GLY A 1028 -35.51 -2.59 -1.26
N LEU A 1029 -34.71 -2.29 -0.23
CA LEU A 1029 -35.25 -1.75 1.00
C LEU A 1029 -35.51 -0.25 0.78
N ALA A 1030 -36.78 0.10 0.59
CA ALA A 1030 -37.21 1.48 0.60
C ALA A 1030 -37.00 2.07 2.00
N ASP A 1031 -35.98 2.93 2.14
CA ASP A 1031 -35.69 3.61 3.39
C ASP A 1031 -35.89 5.13 3.20
N PRO A 1032 -37.02 5.69 3.64
CA PRO A 1032 -37.27 7.13 3.56
C PRO A 1032 -36.57 7.93 4.67
N GLU A 1033 -35.90 7.30 5.64
CA GLU A 1033 -35.37 7.95 6.84
C GLU A 1033 -33.97 8.59 6.65
N ARG A 1034 -33.65 9.51 7.56
CA ARG A 1034 -32.36 10.20 7.68
C ARG A 1034 -31.42 9.41 8.59
N LEU A 1035 -30.61 8.50 8.02
CA LEU A 1035 -29.59 7.76 8.78
C LEU A 1035 -28.21 8.39 8.61
N TRP A 1036 -27.40 8.29 9.65
CA TRP A 1036 -26.06 8.90 9.72
C TRP A 1036 -25.15 8.51 8.55
N SER A 1037 -25.35 7.33 7.97
CA SER A 1037 -24.54 6.82 6.87
C SER A 1037 -25.04 7.21 5.47
N HIS A 1038 -26.21 7.83 5.35
CA HIS A 1038 -26.76 8.18 4.04
C HIS A 1038 -26.07 9.42 3.48
N LYS A 1039 -25.36 9.20 2.37
CA LYS A 1039 -24.84 10.23 1.47
C LYS A 1039 -25.51 10.11 0.11
N TRP A 1040 -25.30 11.13 -0.73
CA TRP A 1040 -26.02 11.22 -2.00
C TRP A 1040 -25.16 11.86 -3.09
N ARG A 1041 -25.29 11.35 -4.32
CA ARG A 1041 -24.75 11.94 -5.55
C ARG A 1041 -25.77 11.98 -6.65
N GLY A 1042 -25.74 13.09 -7.39
CA GLY A 1042 -26.44 13.22 -8.65
C GLY A 1042 -25.52 12.88 -9.81
N ILE A 1043 -26.15 12.44 -10.90
CA ILE A 1043 -25.51 12.33 -12.20
C ILE A 1043 -26.34 13.07 -13.24
N ARG A 1044 -25.77 13.25 -14.43
CA ARG A 1044 -26.49 13.81 -15.57
C ARG A 1044 -25.99 13.17 -16.84
N THR A 1045 -26.91 12.78 -17.73
CA THR A 1045 -26.55 12.21 -19.02
C THR A 1045 -25.69 13.20 -19.80
N ALA A 1046 -24.62 12.71 -20.40
CA ALA A 1046 -23.69 13.54 -21.14
C ALA A 1046 -24.18 13.70 -22.60
N PRO A 1047 -24.06 14.90 -23.21
CA PRO A 1047 -24.40 15.07 -24.63
C PRO A 1047 -23.46 14.29 -25.57
N LYS A 1048 -23.94 13.89 -26.75
CA LYS A 1048 -23.19 13.02 -27.69
C LYS A 1048 -21.85 13.60 -28.20
N GLU A 1049 -21.69 14.93 -28.18
CA GLU A 1049 -20.53 15.64 -28.75
C GLU A 1049 -19.40 15.91 -27.73
N VAL A 1050 -19.54 15.43 -26.50
CA VAL A 1050 -18.69 15.85 -25.36
C VAL A 1050 -17.71 14.77 -24.91
N GLY A 1051 -17.57 13.69 -25.68
CA GLY A 1051 -16.50 12.70 -25.46
C GLY A 1051 -15.11 13.34 -25.42
N PRO A 1052 -14.11 12.63 -24.88
CA PRO A 1052 -12.73 13.08 -24.87
C PRO A 1052 -12.21 13.47 -26.26
#